data_AF-A0A930A4L3-F1
#
_entry.id   AF-A0A930A4L3-F1
#
_cell.length_a   1.000
_cell.length_b   1.000
_cell.length_c   1.000
_cell.angle_alpha   90.00
_cell.angle_beta   90.00
_cell.angle_gamma   90.00
#
_symmetry.space_group_name_H-M   'P 1'
#
loop_
_entity.id
_entity.type
_entity.pdbx_description
1 polymer ?
#
loop_
_entity_poly.entity_id
_entity_poly.type
_entity_poly.pdbx_seq_one_letter_code
_entity_poly.pdbx_strand_id
1 'polypeptide(L)'
;MKIFRKKKKDGLRKGAITVFLTVILVPCLVFASVFTDLSRVELAKARAVSAADLSLNTILAHYDPELKEFYGMMSSVQSPEEFMKRAEKYFVGMLKQSGVDDAQSALFIDAVRNLINGEQGKTSNFLKMSFEEEPTISAAENGKLTNPVLIEDQIVEFMKYRGIPVIVQKLLERFKVFGNQTNEVKKAEEYEPTANAKQEYAKAAGELMEAIFNTYFVLFKYQQVVQDYENFFGISGNELASHFESLESDVKKIWNDYKKANELAILRYIAADDIKELKFRPNTKLDMKADEEKEVKDSIASEEEGKYYLTQDIYDDLIREFDEAYQKVTQTAQQIRDKMRPINEQLPSDSDVNEVIYAIEVQRALQVGGKTLDEDLETQVKDLVEATKKMEVIQDFTVQEGETLPSDWKTQAKKRRKNGKQFLRTLTDGNDEYQTLTSRYMNLVGGRDTVNKVKNRLYTFTSEYMGADVTLDVFTHEISERYSKEIANLTTMIDYLTVVINGGDITIDGKYKNLKELQKLRELVEKYVNTKNDWSNKAHGIPNNEHGQKDVQEIEGIADKEKNDPKSPEAQIAALEKSITIEALNELKQRLQNTRSLLENAKNALEKQTFGDIKLADVSTGEMLISTTKSYVSNDIKKITMSISSGKEYANPYNDQLVKPSEGELYKKKDISRKVNGNDPNLDNVNPTDHIPPLYAALKKHFGDPSATEQKVDQYKKQNDEFTKQGDEKKKSALRYDSYLVDPGTGTLPAVGSSGGMLSQLKELAELIGKVANGDITEVAADARDKLFVIEYIMDMFSHATYSNEAWYKREEKANGSLLHADNWDALKDKYSSAFKELNLFEYTDNVSLTNQLISNEKNALYLAEVEYCLYGKATLKENLEASFGDIFKIRFASNTLSGFINFWRITDKANGTAIAIETISDAIQAATMGIIPAPLTKAILILALATIESAN
;
A
#
# COMPACT_ATOMS: atom_id res chain seq x y z
N MET A 1 -32.00 118.38 39.84
CA MET A 1 -32.05 119.70 40.52
C MET A 1 -33.46 119.92 41.03
N LYS A 2 -33.56 120.29 42.32
CA LYS A 2 -34.69 120.76 43.13
C LYS A 2 -35.99 121.03 42.34
N ILE A 3 -37.09 120.36 42.66
CA ILE A 3 -38.11 120.89 43.57
C ILE A 3 -39.08 119.76 44.01
N PHE A 4 -39.48 119.81 45.29
CA PHE A 4 -40.48 118.99 46.01
C PHE A 4 -40.17 117.53 46.36
N ARG A 5 -39.28 117.42 47.34
CA ARG A 5 -39.35 116.44 48.44
C ARG A 5 -40.45 116.85 49.43
N LYS A 6 -41.14 115.84 49.99
CA LYS A 6 -42.03 115.84 51.18
C LYS A 6 -43.46 116.39 51.03
N LYS A 7 -44.40 115.48 50.75
CA LYS A 7 -45.48 115.06 51.68
C LYS A 7 -46.02 113.69 51.23
N LYS A 8 -46.35 112.84 52.20
CA LYS A 8 -46.61 111.39 52.06
C LYS A 8 -47.78 111.05 51.12
N LYS A 9 -47.49 110.06 50.24
CA LYS A 9 -48.28 108.94 49.66
C LYS A 9 -49.48 109.18 48.70
N ASP A 10 -49.27 108.64 47.49
CA ASP A 10 -50.19 108.06 46.48
C ASP A 10 -51.02 108.98 45.54
N GLY A 11 -50.69 109.02 44.21
CA GLY A 11 -51.60 109.55 43.17
C GLY A 11 -51.07 110.07 41.79
N LEU A 12 -50.14 109.42 41.07
CA LEU A 12 -49.65 109.87 39.73
C LEU A 12 -49.78 108.78 38.64
N ARG A 13 -50.93 108.66 37.91
CA ARG A 13 -51.11 107.63 36.83
C ARG A 13 -52.15 107.86 35.69
N LYS A 14 -52.55 109.06 35.26
CA LYS A 14 -53.51 109.19 34.13
C LYS A 14 -53.12 110.25 33.06
N GLY A 15 -52.54 109.81 31.94
CA GLY A 15 -52.28 110.66 30.75
C GLY A 15 -51.27 110.13 29.71
N ALA A 16 -50.37 109.22 30.07
CA ALA A 16 -49.31 108.73 29.17
C ALA A 16 -49.75 107.63 28.19
N ILE A 17 -50.90 107.00 28.41
CA ILE A 17 -51.29 105.76 27.72
C ILE A 17 -51.79 106.05 26.28
N THR A 18 -52.49 107.16 26.05
CA THR A 18 -53.16 107.42 24.75
C THR A 18 -52.16 107.83 23.66
N VAL A 19 -51.14 108.63 23.99
CA VAL A 19 -50.10 109.05 23.04
C VAL A 19 -49.19 107.88 22.66
N PHE A 20 -48.95 106.98 23.61
CA PHE A 20 -48.20 105.74 23.36
C PHE A 20 -48.94 104.82 22.38
N LEU A 21 -50.28 104.76 22.45
CA LEU A 21 -51.09 103.88 21.60
C LEU A 21 -51.09 104.30 20.12
N THR A 22 -51.18 105.60 19.81
CA THR A 22 -51.27 106.08 18.42
C THR A 22 -49.95 105.93 17.66
N VAL A 23 -48.82 106.12 18.34
CA VAL A 23 -47.48 105.93 17.74
C VAL A 23 -47.22 104.45 17.40
N ILE A 24 -47.87 103.52 18.08
CA ILE A 24 -47.75 102.07 17.81
C ILE A 24 -48.71 101.63 16.70
N LEU A 25 -49.91 102.21 16.58
CA LEU A 25 -50.97 101.69 15.70
C LEU A 25 -50.67 101.86 14.19
N VAL A 26 -50.15 103.01 13.76
CA VAL A 26 -49.93 103.29 12.32
C VAL A 26 -48.85 102.38 11.70
N PRO A 27 -47.68 102.18 12.33
CA PRO A 27 -46.71 101.20 11.87
C PRO A 27 -47.28 99.78 11.77
N CYS A 28 -48.12 99.35 12.73
CA CYS A 28 -48.72 98.01 12.73
C CYS A 28 -49.62 97.75 11.51
N LEU A 29 -50.32 98.76 11.00
CA LEU A 29 -51.26 98.59 9.87
C LEU A 29 -50.55 98.42 8.53
N VAL A 30 -49.49 99.21 8.27
CA VAL A 30 -48.64 99.06 7.08
C VAL A 30 -47.86 97.75 7.13
N PHE A 31 -47.42 97.36 8.33
CA PHE A 31 -46.77 96.07 8.54
C PHE A 31 -47.69 94.90 8.21
N ALA A 32 -48.98 94.98 8.54
CA ALA A 32 -49.96 93.93 8.26
C ALA A 32 -50.28 93.74 6.76
N SER A 33 -50.35 94.82 5.97
CA SER A 33 -50.61 94.71 4.52
C SER A 33 -49.43 94.09 3.77
N VAL A 34 -48.20 94.52 4.08
CA VAL A 34 -46.98 93.92 3.50
C VAL A 34 -46.87 92.44 3.88
N PHE A 35 -47.19 92.09 5.12
CA PHE A 35 -47.22 90.68 5.56
C PHE A 35 -48.27 89.86 4.81
N THR A 36 -49.43 90.43 4.50
CA THR A 36 -50.50 89.69 3.80
C THR A 36 -50.09 89.34 2.36
N ASP A 37 -49.44 90.26 1.65
CA ASP A 37 -48.95 89.99 0.30
C ASP A 37 -47.71 89.08 0.30
N LEU A 38 -46.80 89.24 1.28
CA LEU A 38 -45.71 88.28 1.52
C LEU A 38 -46.25 86.87 1.76
N SER A 39 -47.36 86.76 2.51
CA SER A 39 -48.01 85.48 2.81
C SER A 39 -48.60 84.83 1.56
N ARG A 40 -49.12 85.60 0.60
CA ARG A 40 -49.65 85.08 -0.68
C ARG A 40 -48.53 84.54 -1.57
N VAL A 41 -47.40 85.24 -1.64
CA VAL A 41 -46.22 84.79 -2.40
C VAL A 41 -45.62 83.54 -1.78
N GLU A 42 -45.47 83.51 -0.46
CA GLU A 42 -45.01 82.31 0.26
C GLU A 42 -45.99 81.13 0.09
N LEU A 43 -47.31 81.36 0.04
CA LEU A 43 -48.31 80.33 -0.26
C LEU A 43 -48.18 79.76 -1.69
N ALA A 44 -47.92 80.60 -2.69
CA ALA A 44 -47.72 80.15 -4.07
C ALA A 44 -46.41 79.36 -4.23
N LYS A 45 -45.33 79.84 -3.60
CA LYS A 45 -44.04 79.14 -3.52
C LYS A 45 -44.18 77.79 -2.82
N ALA A 46 -44.87 77.75 -1.67
CA ALA A 46 -45.13 76.51 -0.94
C ALA A 46 -45.93 75.50 -1.78
N ARG A 47 -46.89 75.95 -2.61
CA ARG A 47 -47.65 75.08 -3.50
C ARG A 47 -46.84 74.54 -4.68
N ALA A 48 -45.99 75.38 -5.30
CA ALA A 48 -45.10 74.94 -6.37
C ALA A 48 -44.05 73.94 -5.87
N VAL A 49 -43.46 74.22 -4.70
CA VAL A 49 -42.52 73.31 -4.00
C VAL A 49 -43.22 72.00 -3.63
N SER A 50 -44.45 72.05 -3.09
CA SER A 50 -45.20 70.85 -2.76
C SER A 50 -45.55 69.98 -3.97
N ALA A 51 -45.88 70.58 -5.13
CA ALA A 51 -46.10 69.84 -6.36
C ALA A 51 -44.80 69.21 -6.91
N ALA A 52 -43.66 69.91 -6.75
CA ALA A 52 -42.34 69.39 -7.09
C ALA A 52 -41.97 68.20 -6.19
N ASP A 53 -42.12 68.33 -4.87
CA ASP A 53 -41.87 67.27 -3.89
C ASP A 53 -42.76 66.05 -4.15
N LEU A 54 -44.04 66.26 -4.44
CA LEU A 54 -44.98 65.17 -4.75
C LEU A 54 -44.59 64.45 -6.05
N SER A 55 -44.15 65.18 -7.08
CA SER A 55 -43.68 64.61 -8.34
C SER A 55 -42.38 63.80 -8.17
N LEU A 56 -41.41 64.32 -7.40
CA LEU A 56 -40.16 63.63 -7.07
C LEU A 56 -40.42 62.36 -6.27
N ASN A 57 -41.28 62.42 -5.25
CA ASN A 57 -41.66 61.25 -4.45
C ASN A 57 -42.38 60.17 -5.29
N THR A 58 -43.17 60.57 -6.30
CA THR A 58 -43.83 59.63 -7.21
C THR A 58 -42.83 58.91 -8.13
N ILE A 59 -41.73 59.57 -8.51
CA ILE A 59 -40.66 58.95 -9.29
C ILE A 59 -39.82 58.02 -8.41
N LEU A 60 -39.50 58.42 -7.18
CA LEU A 60 -38.80 57.58 -6.21
C LEU A 60 -39.56 56.30 -5.85
N ALA A 61 -40.89 56.27 -6.04
CA ALA A 61 -41.71 55.08 -5.87
C ALA A 61 -41.48 54.00 -6.96
N HIS A 62 -40.89 54.35 -8.11
CA HIS A 62 -40.49 53.40 -9.15
C HIS A 62 -39.06 52.89 -8.89
N TYR A 63 -38.89 52.05 -7.87
CA TYR A 63 -37.62 51.38 -7.57
C TYR A 63 -37.40 50.14 -8.47
N ASP A 64 -36.14 49.75 -8.64
CA ASP A 64 -35.76 48.50 -9.32
C ASP A 64 -36.20 47.27 -8.48
N PRO A 65 -37.15 46.46 -8.97
CA PRO A 65 -37.67 45.33 -8.22
C PRO A 65 -36.63 44.23 -8.02
N GLU A 66 -35.71 44.00 -8.97
CA GLU A 66 -34.71 42.94 -8.87
C GLU A 66 -33.64 43.28 -7.82
N LEU A 67 -33.17 44.53 -7.81
CA LEU A 67 -32.15 44.97 -6.83
C LEU A 67 -32.69 44.94 -5.39
N LYS A 68 -33.97 45.29 -5.21
CA LYS A 68 -34.65 45.22 -3.92
C LYS A 68 -34.99 43.78 -3.50
N GLU A 69 -35.40 42.91 -4.43
CA GLU A 69 -35.73 41.52 -4.13
C GLU A 69 -34.50 40.68 -3.78
N PHE A 70 -33.38 40.82 -4.50
CA PHE A 70 -32.19 39.97 -4.29
C PHE A 70 -31.21 40.53 -3.25
N TYR A 71 -31.08 41.85 -3.13
CA TYR A 71 -30.04 42.48 -2.31
C TYR A 71 -30.58 43.46 -1.26
N GLY A 72 -31.89 43.70 -1.21
CA GLY A 72 -32.49 44.66 -0.28
C GLY A 72 -32.15 46.13 -0.55
N MET A 73 -31.36 46.44 -1.57
CA MET A 73 -30.93 47.81 -1.88
C MET A 73 -31.98 48.54 -2.72
N MET A 74 -32.23 49.82 -2.42
CA MET A 74 -33.25 50.63 -3.09
C MET A 74 -32.59 51.63 -4.07
N SER A 75 -32.91 51.51 -5.36
CA SER A 75 -32.43 52.41 -6.43
C SER A 75 -33.55 52.72 -7.42
N SER A 76 -33.58 53.95 -7.97
CA SER A 76 -34.74 54.53 -8.64
C SER A 76 -34.58 54.86 -10.14
N VAL A 77 -33.63 54.22 -10.86
CA VAL A 77 -33.51 54.04 -12.35
C VAL A 77 -32.05 54.17 -12.83
N GLN A 78 -31.69 53.42 -13.89
CA GLN A 78 -30.32 53.29 -14.44
C GLN A 78 -29.88 54.42 -15.39
N SER A 79 -30.79 55.31 -15.85
CA SER A 79 -30.56 56.34 -16.90
C SER A 79 -31.08 57.75 -16.50
N PRO A 80 -30.24 58.81 -16.52
CA PRO A 80 -30.66 60.18 -16.17
C PRO A 80 -31.67 60.83 -17.13
N GLU A 81 -31.62 60.51 -18.43
CA GLU A 81 -32.48 61.15 -19.43
C GLU A 81 -33.94 60.65 -19.35
N GLU A 82 -34.15 59.37 -19.03
CA GLU A 82 -35.50 58.83 -18.79
C GLU A 82 -36.13 59.38 -17.51
N PHE A 83 -35.31 59.63 -16.48
CA PHE A 83 -35.74 60.21 -15.22
C PHE A 83 -36.33 61.63 -15.44
N MET A 84 -35.62 62.48 -16.18
CA MET A 84 -36.04 63.86 -16.45
C MET A 84 -37.35 63.96 -17.24
N LYS A 85 -37.49 63.14 -18.30
CA LYS A 85 -38.68 63.14 -19.16
C LYS A 85 -39.94 62.65 -18.44
N ARG A 86 -39.79 61.71 -17.49
CA ARG A 86 -40.90 61.24 -16.65
C ARG A 86 -41.22 62.24 -15.54
N ALA A 87 -40.22 62.90 -14.96
CA ALA A 87 -40.40 63.95 -13.96
C ALA A 87 -41.24 65.11 -14.47
N GLU A 88 -40.91 65.62 -15.66
CA GLU A 88 -41.63 66.72 -16.29
C GLU A 88 -43.10 66.36 -16.56
N LYS A 89 -43.36 65.14 -17.02
CA LYS A 89 -44.73 64.65 -17.28
C LYS A 89 -45.58 64.58 -16.00
N TYR A 90 -45.00 64.12 -14.89
CA TYR A 90 -45.70 64.06 -13.60
C TYR A 90 -45.86 65.44 -12.95
N PHE A 91 -44.87 66.31 -13.05
CA PHE A 91 -44.95 67.68 -12.55
C PHE A 91 -46.06 68.48 -13.25
N VAL A 92 -46.14 68.38 -14.59
CA VAL A 92 -47.21 68.99 -15.39
C VAL A 92 -48.58 68.37 -15.08
N GLY A 93 -48.65 67.04 -14.87
CA GLY A 93 -49.88 66.35 -14.49
C GLY A 93 -50.42 66.75 -13.12
N MET A 94 -49.54 66.95 -12.13
CA MET A 94 -49.90 67.34 -10.76
C MET A 94 -50.32 68.82 -10.65
N LEU A 95 -49.71 69.69 -11.47
CA LEU A 95 -50.16 71.07 -11.62
C LEU A 95 -51.58 71.14 -12.23
N LYS A 96 -51.92 70.25 -13.17
CA LYS A 96 -53.26 70.15 -13.77
C LYS A 96 -54.34 69.66 -12.80
N GLN A 97 -54.03 68.73 -11.91
CA GLN A 97 -54.99 68.25 -10.89
C GLN A 97 -55.31 69.30 -9.81
N SER A 98 -54.46 70.33 -9.65
CA SER A 98 -54.58 71.34 -8.58
C SER A 98 -55.42 72.58 -8.93
N GLY A 99 -56.19 72.55 -10.04
CA GLY A 99 -57.27 73.51 -10.30
C GLY A 99 -56.88 74.80 -11.03
N VAL A 100 -56.25 74.70 -12.20
CA VAL A 100 -56.04 75.83 -13.14
C VAL A 100 -56.63 75.47 -14.51
N ASP A 101 -57.58 76.28 -15.00
CA ASP A 101 -58.41 76.05 -16.20
C ASP A 101 -57.67 76.32 -17.53
N ASP A 102 -58.04 75.56 -18.58
CA ASP A 102 -57.30 75.29 -19.83
C ASP A 102 -57.11 76.49 -20.78
N ALA A 103 -57.52 77.70 -20.40
CA ALA A 103 -57.36 78.93 -21.21
C ALA A 103 -56.33 79.94 -20.65
N GLN A 104 -55.80 79.75 -19.44
CA GLN A 104 -54.85 80.69 -18.81
C GLN A 104 -53.40 80.15 -18.71
N SER A 105 -53.20 78.85 -18.92
CA SER A 105 -51.86 78.24 -18.94
C SER A 105 -51.03 78.68 -20.15
N ALA A 106 -51.66 79.04 -21.27
CA ALA A 106 -50.97 79.60 -22.44
C ALA A 106 -50.46 81.04 -22.20
N LEU A 107 -51.20 81.86 -21.44
CA LEU A 107 -50.82 83.23 -21.09
C LEU A 107 -49.69 83.27 -20.05
N PHE A 108 -49.61 82.29 -19.16
CA PHE A 108 -48.50 82.15 -18.21
C PHE A 108 -47.21 81.68 -18.91
N ILE A 109 -47.32 80.81 -19.92
CA ILE A 109 -46.17 80.37 -20.75
C ILE A 109 -45.65 81.51 -21.66
N ASP A 110 -46.52 82.38 -22.18
CA ASP A 110 -46.11 83.56 -22.95
C ASP A 110 -45.52 84.68 -22.06
N ALA A 111 -46.02 84.84 -20.83
CA ALA A 111 -45.44 85.74 -19.83
C ALA A 111 -44.06 85.27 -19.34
N VAL A 112 -43.84 83.96 -19.23
CA VAL A 112 -42.53 83.36 -18.91
C VAL A 112 -41.56 83.46 -20.11
N ARG A 113 -42.03 83.31 -21.36
CA ARG A 113 -41.21 83.53 -22.57
C ARG A 113 -40.75 84.98 -22.75
N ASN A 114 -41.60 85.96 -22.43
CA ASN A 114 -41.24 87.38 -22.51
C ASN A 114 -40.43 87.89 -21.31
N LEU A 115 -40.34 87.11 -20.21
CA LEU A 115 -39.46 87.38 -19.07
C LEU A 115 -37.99 86.95 -19.35
N ILE A 116 -37.78 86.03 -20.31
CA ILE A 116 -36.47 85.43 -20.64
C ILE A 116 -35.72 86.23 -21.73
N ASN A 117 -36.41 86.96 -22.61
CA ASN A 117 -35.80 87.79 -23.66
C ASN A 117 -35.85 89.29 -23.28
N GLY A 118 -34.89 89.77 -22.50
CA GLY A 118 -34.85 91.17 -22.06
C GLY A 118 -34.48 92.17 -23.17
N GLU A 119 -34.92 93.44 -23.07
CA GLU A 119 -34.05 94.63 -23.04
C GLU A 119 -34.78 96.01 -23.04
N GLN A 120 -34.03 97.03 -22.55
CA GLN A 120 -34.16 98.50 -22.68
C GLN A 120 -34.59 99.31 -21.43
N GLY A 121 -33.74 99.32 -20.40
CA GLY A 121 -33.29 100.57 -19.74
C GLY A 121 -34.23 101.38 -18.82
N LYS A 122 -33.98 101.24 -17.49
CA LYS A 122 -34.33 102.09 -16.32
C LYS A 122 -35.61 101.73 -15.53
N THR A 123 -35.45 101.73 -14.19
CA THR A 123 -36.11 100.87 -13.20
C THR A 123 -37.12 101.57 -12.29
N SER A 124 -38.11 100.80 -11.81
CA SER A 124 -38.79 100.89 -10.49
C SER A 124 -39.68 99.64 -10.35
N ASN A 125 -39.26 98.48 -9.81
CA ASN A 125 -38.83 98.12 -8.45
C ASN A 125 -39.98 98.11 -7.42
N PHE A 126 -40.71 96.99 -7.28
CA PHE A 126 -41.30 96.58 -5.98
C PHE A 126 -41.64 95.09 -5.82
N LEU A 127 -41.67 94.26 -6.87
CA LEU A 127 -41.71 92.79 -6.73
C LEU A 127 -40.86 92.13 -7.83
N LYS A 128 -39.52 92.15 -7.65
CA LYS A 128 -38.59 91.35 -8.45
C LYS A 128 -38.67 89.90 -7.96
N MET A 129 -39.56 89.09 -8.55
CA MET A 129 -39.32 87.66 -8.65
C MET A 129 -38.32 87.46 -9.79
N SER A 130 -37.04 87.35 -9.46
CA SER A 130 -36.05 86.74 -10.35
C SER A 130 -35.95 85.26 -9.97
N PHE A 131 -36.28 84.37 -10.90
CA PHE A 131 -35.64 83.05 -10.90
C PHE A 131 -34.22 83.33 -11.37
N GLU A 132 -33.24 83.35 -10.46
CA GLU A 132 -31.85 83.62 -10.83
C GLU A 132 -31.23 82.47 -11.64
N GLU A 133 -31.82 81.27 -11.67
CA GLU A 133 -31.41 80.15 -12.54
C GLU A 133 -32.63 79.29 -12.95
N GLU A 134 -32.60 78.68 -14.15
CA GLU A 134 -33.61 77.69 -14.59
C GLU A 134 -33.75 76.55 -13.55
N PRO A 135 -34.94 75.97 -13.32
CA PRO A 135 -35.09 74.79 -12.47
C PRO A 135 -34.42 73.59 -13.14
N THR A 136 -33.12 73.41 -12.89
CA THR A 136 -32.37 72.22 -13.26
C THR A 136 -32.51 71.21 -12.14
N ILE A 137 -33.15 70.06 -12.41
CA ILE A 137 -33.06 68.91 -11.52
C ILE A 137 -31.63 68.38 -11.68
N SER A 138 -30.74 68.75 -10.76
CA SER A 138 -29.40 68.18 -10.67
C SER A 138 -29.44 66.93 -9.80
N ALA A 139 -28.79 65.87 -10.26
CA ALA A 139 -28.54 64.70 -9.41
C ALA A 139 -27.65 65.15 -8.24
N ALA A 140 -28.00 64.78 -7.00
CA ALA A 140 -27.13 65.02 -5.85
C ALA A 140 -25.75 64.44 -6.15
N GLU A 141 -24.68 65.24 -5.98
CA GLU A 141 -23.33 64.95 -6.49
C GLU A 141 -22.69 63.67 -5.90
N ASN A 142 -23.35 63.03 -4.93
CA ASN A 142 -22.93 61.79 -4.29
C ASN A 142 -24.04 60.72 -4.18
N GLY A 143 -25.18 60.88 -4.86
CA GLY A 143 -26.34 59.98 -4.78
C GLY A 143 -26.24 58.67 -5.60
N LYS A 144 -25.02 58.23 -5.92
CA LYS A 144 -24.76 56.98 -6.65
C LYS A 144 -24.42 55.88 -5.65
N LEU A 145 -24.90 54.65 -5.90
CA LEU A 145 -24.51 53.43 -5.16
C LEU A 145 -23.00 53.13 -5.23
N THR A 146 -22.20 53.91 -5.95
CA THR A 146 -20.72 53.82 -5.92
C THR A 146 -20.10 54.52 -4.72
N ASN A 147 -20.85 55.28 -3.92
CA ASN A 147 -20.36 55.96 -2.72
C ASN A 147 -20.41 54.99 -1.50
N PRO A 148 -19.26 54.64 -0.89
CA PRO A 148 -19.19 53.69 0.22
C PRO A 148 -20.05 54.08 1.41
N VAL A 149 -20.14 55.38 1.71
CA VAL A 149 -20.92 55.91 2.86
C VAL A 149 -22.42 55.71 2.67
N LEU A 150 -22.90 55.76 1.43
CA LEU A 150 -24.32 55.58 1.10
C LEU A 150 -24.71 54.09 1.06
N ILE A 151 -23.79 53.21 0.66
CA ILE A 151 -23.92 51.76 0.84
C ILE A 151 -23.91 51.42 2.33
N GLU A 152 -22.98 52.00 3.10
CA GLU A 152 -22.85 51.82 4.55
C GLU A 152 -24.13 52.24 5.29
N ASP A 153 -24.65 53.45 5.03
CA ASP A 153 -25.91 53.91 5.62
C ASP A 153 -27.10 53.02 5.23
N GLN A 154 -27.17 52.55 3.98
CA GLN A 154 -28.23 51.61 3.54
C GLN A 154 -28.09 50.23 4.22
N ILE A 155 -26.86 49.72 4.38
CA ILE A 155 -26.59 48.46 5.10
C ILE A 155 -26.96 48.61 6.59
N VAL A 156 -26.57 49.73 7.23
CA VAL A 156 -26.85 50.03 8.64
C VAL A 156 -28.35 50.23 8.89
N GLU A 157 -29.07 50.89 7.97
CA GLU A 157 -30.54 50.99 8.05
C GLU A 157 -31.25 49.64 7.87
N PHE A 158 -30.61 48.69 7.17
CA PHE A 158 -31.06 47.31 6.99
C PHE A 158 -30.56 46.33 8.07
N MET A 159 -29.82 46.78 9.09
CA MET A 159 -29.43 45.94 10.23
C MET A 159 -30.64 45.60 11.11
N LYS A 160 -30.76 44.32 11.48
CA LYS A 160 -31.95 43.73 12.12
C LYS A 160 -32.23 44.24 13.55
N TYR A 161 -31.24 44.79 14.25
CA TYR A 161 -31.39 45.33 15.61
C TYR A 161 -30.76 46.74 15.71
N ARG A 162 -31.56 47.76 16.01
CA ARG A 162 -31.07 49.12 16.30
C ARG A 162 -30.74 49.26 17.79
N GLY A 163 -29.46 49.28 18.19
CA GLY A 163 -29.10 49.41 19.61
C GLY A 163 -27.60 49.41 19.98
N ILE A 164 -26.79 50.29 19.37
CA ILE A 164 -25.31 50.32 19.49
C ILE A 164 -24.71 50.51 20.92
N PRO A 165 -25.34 51.16 21.92
CA PRO A 165 -24.62 51.35 23.21
C PRO A 165 -24.68 50.17 24.21
N VAL A 166 -25.71 49.32 24.18
CA VAL A 166 -26.00 48.34 25.26
C VAL A 166 -25.33 46.97 25.00
N ILE A 167 -25.12 46.62 23.73
CA ILE A 167 -24.48 45.36 23.32
C ILE A 167 -22.95 45.45 23.46
N VAL A 168 -22.35 46.57 23.08
CA VAL A 168 -20.92 46.85 23.26
C VAL A 168 -20.52 46.76 24.75
N GLN A 169 -21.37 47.22 25.66
CA GLN A 169 -21.16 47.09 27.11
C GLN A 169 -21.22 45.62 27.58
N LYS A 170 -22.16 44.82 27.08
CA LYS A 170 -22.29 43.39 27.41
C LYS A 170 -21.19 42.52 26.79
N LEU A 171 -20.71 42.87 25.60
CA LEU A 171 -19.58 42.21 24.94
C LEU A 171 -18.28 42.50 25.71
N LEU A 172 -18.04 43.76 26.10
CA LEU A 172 -16.93 44.16 26.98
C LEU A 172 -17.00 43.50 28.37
N GLU A 173 -18.18 43.30 28.95
CA GLU A 173 -18.36 42.55 30.19
C GLU A 173 -18.09 41.04 30.02
N ARG A 174 -18.50 40.42 28.90
CA ARG A 174 -18.18 39.02 28.59
C ARG A 174 -16.69 38.80 28.31
N PHE A 175 -16.01 39.75 27.65
CA PHE A 175 -14.55 39.73 27.49
C PHE A 175 -13.79 39.98 28.82
N LYS A 176 -14.35 40.75 29.76
CA LYS A 176 -13.82 40.85 31.13
C LYS A 176 -13.98 39.56 31.93
N VAL A 177 -15.02 38.76 31.69
CA VAL A 177 -15.19 37.42 32.29
C VAL A 177 -14.15 36.43 31.75
N PHE A 178 -13.80 36.50 30.46
CA PHE A 178 -12.60 35.83 29.92
C PHE A 178 -11.32 36.27 30.64
N GLY A 179 -11.22 37.55 31.02
CA GLY A 179 -10.18 38.12 31.87
C GLY A 179 -9.88 37.33 33.16
N ASN A 180 -10.89 36.76 33.83
CA ASN A 180 -10.70 35.95 35.04
C ASN A 180 -10.36 34.47 34.75
N GLN A 181 -10.70 33.97 33.56
CA GLN A 181 -10.23 32.68 33.02
C GLN A 181 -8.85 32.76 32.36
N THR A 182 -8.28 33.98 32.19
CA THR A 182 -6.96 34.15 31.55
C THR A 182 -5.83 33.41 32.24
N ASN A 183 -5.89 33.15 33.55
CA ASN A 183 -4.79 32.44 34.22
C ASN A 183 -4.69 30.97 33.79
N GLU A 184 -5.80 30.27 33.56
CA GLU A 184 -5.77 28.88 33.06
C GLU A 184 -5.44 28.84 31.57
N VAL A 185 -5.97 29.78 30.78
CA VAL A 185 -5.64 29.90 29.34
C VAL A 185 -4.17 30.27 29.14
N LYS A 186 -3.62 31.25 29.88
CA LYS A 186 -2.20 31.60 29.84
C LYS A 186 -1.31 30.44 30.27
N LYS A 187 -1.70 29.69 31.31
CA LYS A 187 -0.98 28.49 31.73
C LYS A 187 -1.02 27.39 30.67
N ALA A 188 -2.13 27.25 29.95
CA ALA A 188 -2.24 26.29 28.85
C ALA A 188 -1.37 26.73 27.65
N GLU A 189 -1.40 28.00 27.26
CA GLU A 189 -0.55 28.59 26.20
C GLU A 189 0.95 28.44 26.54
N GLU A 190 1.34 28.71 27.78
CA GLU A 190 2.71 28.49 28.27
C GLU A 190 3.11 27.00 28.24
N TYR A 191 2.16 26.08 28.42
CA TYR A 191 2.40 24.63 28.44
C TYR A 191 2.39 23.99 27.04
N GLU A 192 1.76 24.61 26.04
CA GLU A 192 1.65 24.07 24.68
C GLU A 192 3.01 23.62 24.08
N PRO A 193 4.10 24.41 24.16
CA PRO A 193 5.39 23.98 23.65
C PRO A 193 5.94 22.72 24.33
N THR A 194 5.68 22.57 25.64
CA THR A 194 6.07 21.41 26.46
C THR A 194 5.26 20.18 26.07
N ALA A 195 3.94 20.32 25.89
CA ALA A 195 3.07 19.24 25.41
C ALA A 195 3.49 18.74 24.01
N ASN A 196 3.82 19.66 23.09
CA ASN A 196 4.33 19.31 21.77
C ASN A 196 5.68 18.55 21.84
N ALA A 197 6.60 19.01 22.68
CA ALA A 197 7.89 18.32 22.89
C ALA A 197 7.71 16.91 23.47
N LYS A 198 6.73 16.76 24.39
CA LYS A 198 6.35 15.47 24.99
C LYS A 198 5.80 14.49 23.94
N GLN A 199 4.97 14.97 23.02
CA GLN A 199 4.47 14.18 21.90
C GLN A 199 5.61 13.72 20.98
N GLU A 200 6.55 14.61 20.65
CA GLU A 200 7.70 14.28 19.79
C GLU A 200 8.64 13.27 20.47
N TYR A 201 8.85 13.39 21.78
CA TYR A 201 9.55 12.37 22.58
C TYR A 201 8.87 11.01 22.50
N ALA A 202 7.54 10.96 22.67
CA ALA A 202 6.77 9.72 22.61
C ALA A 202 6.88 9.02 21.24
N LYS A 203 6.84 9.78 20.14
CA LYS A 203 7.06 9.26 18.78
C LYS A 203 8.49 8.74 18.59
N ALA A 204 9.49 9.52 19.01
CA ALA A 204 10.89 9.14 18.88
C ALA A 204 11.23 7.85 19.67
N ALA A 205 10.65 7.68 20.87
CA ALA A 205 10.79 6.46 21.66
C ALA A 205 10.21 5.24 20.95
N GLY A 206 9.03 5.39 20.34
CA GLY A 206 8.39 4.34 19.55
C GLY A 206 9.20 3.94 18.32
N GLU A 207 9.64 4.91 17.53
CA GLU A 207 10.46 4.69 16.33
C GLU A 207 11.77 3.96 16.65
N LEU A 208 12.46 4.37 17.72
CA LEU A 208 13.70 3.74 18.18
C LEU A 208 13.46 2.28 18.57
N MET A 209 12.46 2.01 19.41
CA MET A 209 12.20 0.67 19.92
C MET A 209 11.72 -0.30 18.85
N GLU A 210 10.89 0.18 17.92
CA GLU A 210 10.52 -0.59 16.75
C GLU A 210 11.73 -0.96 15.89
N ALA A 211 12.62 0.01 15.62
CA ALA A 211 13.81 -0.24 14.80
C ALA A 211 14.76 -1.24 15.47
N ILE A 212 14.97 -1.12 16.79
CA ILE A 212 15.76 -2.07 17.58
C ILE A 212 15.15 -3.46 17.52
N PHE A 213 13.84 -3.58 17.77
CA PHE A 213 13.15 -4.86 17.78
C PHE A 213 13.18 -5.54 16.43
N ASN A 214 12.85 -4.82 15.34
CA ASN A 214 12.87 -5.39 13.99
C ASN A 214 14.28 -5.88 13.63
N THR A 215 15.33 -5.14 14.00
CA THR A 215 16.72 -5.55 13.80
C THR A 215 17.03 -6.85 14.53
N TYR A 216 16.70 -6.94 15.82
CA TYR A 216 16.91 -8.16 16.60
C TYR A 216 16.09 -9.33 16.10
N PHE A 217 14.83 -9.12 15.74
CA PHE A 217 13.94 -10.16 15.25
C PHE A 217 14.50 -10.82 13.98
N VAL A 218 15.01 -10.04 13.02
CA VAL A 218 15.63 -10.59 11.81
C VAL A 218 16.92 -11.35 12.15
N LEU A 219 17.75 -10.85 13.09
CA LEU A 219 18.94 -11.57 13.56
C LEU A 219 18.60 -12.89 14.28
N PHE A 220 17.52 -12.91 15.05
CA PHE A 220 17.00 -14.12 15.70
C PHE A 220 16.52 -15.14 14.66
N LYS A 221 15.77 -14.70 13.66
CA LYS A 221 15.32 -15.53 12.54
C LYS A 221 16.49 -16.05 11.70
N TYR A 222 17.51 -15.23 11.51
CA TYR A 222 18.79 -15.67 10.94
C TYR A 222 19.43 -16.80 11.75
N GLN A 223 19.49 -16.71 13.07
CA GLN A 223 20.00 -17.81 13.91
C GLN A 223 19.15 -19.07 13.83
N GLN A 224 17.82 -18.95 13.67
CA GLN A 224 16.97 -20.12 13.44
C GLN A 224 17.33 -20.82 12.13
N VAL A 225 17.52 -20.06 11.03
CA VAL A 225 17.95 -20.63 9.74
C VAL A 225 19.36 -21.24 9.85
N VAL A 226 20.28 -20.63 10.60
CA VAL A 226 21.60 -21.22 10.90
C VAL A 226 21.44 -22.57 11.58
N GLN A 227 20.55 -22.68 12.58
CA GLN A 227 20.28 -23.94 13.28
C GLN A 227 19.66 -25.01 12.38
N ASP A 228 18.69 -24.63 11.54
CA ASP A 228 18.07 -25.53 10.57
C ASP A 228 19.10 -26.05 9.56
N TYR A 229 20.03 -25.19 9.16
CA TYR A 229 21.13 -25.50 8.27
C TYR A 229 22.18 -26.42 8.93
N GLU A 230 22.48 -26.24 10.22
CA GLU A 230 23.31 -27.19 10.99
C GLU A 230 22.65 -28.57 11.08
N ASN A 231 21.34 -28.61 11.39
CA ASN A 231 20.57 -29.85 11.47
C ASN A 231 20.57 -30.60 10.13
N PHE A 232 20.50 -29.89 9.01
CA PHE A 232 20.56 -30.48 7.67
C PHE A 232 21.86 -31.26 7.42
N PHE A 233 22.99 -30.79 7.95
CA PHE A 233 24.29 -31.48 7.86
C PHE A 233 24.60 -32.40 9.05
N GLY A 234 23.65 -32.58 9.98
CA GLY A 234 23.86 -33.37 11.20
C GLY A 234 24.90 -32.76 12.15
N ILE A 235 25.13 -31.45 12.05
CA ILE A 235 26.04 -30.70 12.91
C ILE A 235 25.29 -30.31 14.18
N SER A 236 25.90 -30.53 15.34
CA SER A 236 25.32 -30.17 16.64
C SER A 236 26.20 -29.17 17.38
N GLY A 237 25.58 -28.25 18.13
CA GLY A 237 26.29 -27.40 19.06
C GLY A 237 26.82 -26.09 18.48
N ASN A 238 26.10 -25.47 17.54
CA ASN A 238 26.43 -24.14 17.00
C ASN A 238 27.76 -24.10 16.21
N GLU A 239 28.22 -25.24 15.70
CA GLU A 239 29.53 -25.40 15.05
C GLU A 239 29.45 -25.45 13.52
N LEU A 240 28.58 -24.64 12.92
CA LEU A 240 28.47 -24.53 11.46
C LEU A 240 29.79 -24.20 10.74
N ALA A 241 30.76 -23.62 11.45
CA ALA A 241 32.12 -23.44 10.97
C ALA A 241 32.70 -24.72 10.35
N SER A 242 32.47 -25.88 10.97
CA SER A 242 32.94 -27.18 10.49
C SER A 242 32.45 -27.53 9.08
N HIS A 243 31.21 -27.13 8.72
CA HIS A 243 30.68 -27.29 7.37
C HIS A 243 31.50 -26.51 6.34
N PHE A 244 31.68 -25.21 6.57
CA PHE A 244 32.41 -24.35 5.63
C PHE A 244 33.91 -24.68 5.54
N GLU A 245 34.47 -25.31 6.59
CA GLU A 245 35.82 -25.86 6.56
C GLU A 245 35.93 -27.16 5.76
N SER A 246 34.89 -27.99 5.74
CA SER A 246 34.83 -29.25 4.98
C SER A 246 34.28 -29.08 3.57
N LEU A 247 33.60 -27.96 3.27
CA LEU A 247 32.94 -27.68 2.00
C LEU A 247 33.88 -27.74 0.80
N GLU A 248 35.15 -27.31 0.94
CA GLU A 248 36.15 -27.47 -0.13
C GLU A 248 36.37 -28.95 -0.49
N SER A 249 36.48 -29.82 0.53
CA SER A 249 36.65 -31.25 0.32
C SER A 249 35.40 -31.87 -0.31
N ASP A 250 34.21 -31.51 0.18
CA ASP A 250 32.94 -32.03 -0.33
C ASP A 250 32.70 -31.63 -1.78
N VAL A 251 32.87 -30.35 -2.11
CA VAL A 251 32.74 -29.83 -3.47
C VAL A 251 33.72 -30.54 -4.41
N LYS A 252 34.97 -30.76 -3.97
CA LYS A 252 35.96 -31.48 -4.76
C LYS A 252 35.59 -32.95 -5.00
N LYS A 253 35.11 -33.66 -3.98
CA LYS A 253 34.65 -35.05 -4.12
C LYS A 253 33.47 -35.15 -5.08
N ILE A 254 32.49 -34.27 -4.95
CA ILE A 254 31.31 -34.23 -5.83
C ILE A 254 31.72 -33.93 -7.27
N TRP A 255 32.63 -32.97 -7.47
CA TRP A 255 33.19 -32.67 -8.79
C TRP A 255 33.90 -33.88 -9.42
N ASN A 256 34.71 -34.63 -8.66
CA ASN A 256 35.32 -35.88 -9.11
C ASN A 256 34.28 -36.96 -9.43
N ASP A 257 33.25 -37.08 -8.59
CA ASP A 257 32.20 -38.08 -8.75
C ASP A 257 31.35 -37.80 -10.00
N TYR A 258 31.11 -36.53 -10.36
CA TYR A 258 30.48 -36.19 -11.65
C TYR A 258 31.31 -36.61 -12.86
N LYS A 259 32.66 -36.57 -12.78
CA LYS A 259 33.53 -37.11 -13.83
C LYS A 259 33.39 -38.64 -13.94
N LYS A 260 33.36 -39.35 -12.81
CA LYS A 260 33.12 -40.81 -12.78
C LYS A 260 31.73 -41.18 -13.27
N ALA A 261 30.72 -40.40 -12.92
CA ALA A 261 29.35 -40.58 -13.37
C ALA A 261 29.26 -40.41 -14.89
N ASN A 262 29.94 -39.40 -15.46
CA ASN A 262 30.03 -39.21 -16.90
C ASN A 262 30.79 -40.36 -17.60
N GLU A 263 31.92 -40.82 -17.04
CA GLU A 263 32.63 -42.01 -17.53
C GLU A 263 31.71 -43.24 -17.56
N LEU A 264 30.96 -43.48 -16.49
CA LEU A 264 30.01 -44.59 -16.42
C LEU A 264 28.92 -44.46 -17.48
N ALA A 265 28.38 -43.24 -17.68
CA ALA A 265 27.38 -42.97 -18.70
C ALA A 265 27.90 -43.29 -20.11
N ILE A 266 29.09 -42.81 -20.45
CA ILE A 266 29.76 -43.08 -21.74
C ILE A 266 29.99 -44.58 -21.94
N LEU A 267 30.52 -45.27 -20.93
CA LEU A 267 30.88 -46.68 -21.03
C LEU A 267 29.66 -47.60 -21.15
N ARG A 268 28.53 -47.26 -20.51
CA ARG A 268 27.42 -48.21 -20.28
C ARG A 268 26.11 -47.82 -20.97
N TYR A 269 25.86 -46.54 -21.23
CA TYR A 269 24.54 -46.09 -21.66
C TYR A 269 24.53 -45.40 -23.04
N ILE A 270 25.57 -44.64 -23.41
CA ILE A 270 25.56 -43.83 -24.65
C ILE A 270 25.42 -44.65 -25.93
N ALA A 271 26.06 -45.83 -26.00
CA ALA A 271 26.06 -46.69 -27.18
C ALA A 271 24.97 -47.77 -27.18
N ALA A 272 24.13 -47.82 -26.15
CA ALA A 272 23.41 -49.03 -25.76
C ALA A 272 21.88 -48.92 -25.87
N ASP A 273 21.34 -47.91 -26.57
CA ASP A 273 19.89 -47.66 -26.69
C ASP A 273 19.11 -48.89 -27.20
N ASP A 274 19.63 -49.57 -28.24
CA ASP A 274 18.97 -50.69 -28.92
C ASP A 274 19.48 -52.07 -28.45
N ILE A 275 20.09 -52.17 -27.26
CA ILE A 275 20.69 -53.42 -26.79
C ILE A 275 19.66 -54.53 -26.61
N LYS A 276 19.94 -55.69 -27.21
CA LYS A 276 19.15 -56.92 -27.10
C LYS A 276 20.02 -58.09 -26.66
N GLU A 277 19.42 -58.98 -25.90
CA GLU A 277 20.06 -60.24 -25.52
C GLU A 277 19.88 -61.26 -26.65
N LEU A 278 20.99 -61.74 -27.22
CA LEU A 278 20.99 -62.68 -28.33
C LEU A 278 20.99 -64.12 -27.83
N LYS A 279 20.20 -64.99 -28.49
CA LYS A 279 19.99 -66.38 -28.05
C LYS A 279 20.78 -67.39 -28.91
N PHE A 280 21.93 -67.83 -28.41
CA PHE A 280 22.79 -68.81 -29.12
C PHE A 280 22.59 -70.27 -28.70
N ARG A 281 21.71 -70.54 -27.73
CA ARG A 281 21.42 -71.88 -27.20
C ARG A 281 19.97 -72.28 -27.50
N PRO A 282 19.64 -72.58 -28.76
CA PRO A 282 18.31 -73.03 -29.14
C PRO A 282 18.04 -74.44 -28.58
N ASN A 283 16.76 -74.82 -28.53
CA ASN A 283 16.36 -76.14 -28.04
C ASN A 283 16.71 -77.23 -29.07
N THR A 284 17.63 -78.12 -28.72
CA THR A 284 18.11 -79.23 -29.57
C THR A 284 17.61 -80.61 -29.15
N LYS A 285 16.61 -80.67 -28.27
CA LYS A 285 16.07 -81.93 -27.73
C LYS A 285 15.45 -82.79 -28.83
N LEU A 286 15.95 -84.01 -28.96
CA LEU A 286 15.48 -85.01 -29.92
C LEU A 286 14.63 -86.11 -29.28
N ASP A 287 14.61 -86.21 -27.95
CA ASP A 287 13.83 -87.24 -27.26
C ASP A 287 12.34 -87.02 -27.53
N MET A 288 11.65 -88.08 -27.96
CA MET A 288 10.21 -88.11 -28.21
C MET A 288 9.54 -88.98 -27.15
N LYS A 289 8.41 -88.52 -26.61
CA LYS A 289 7.52 -89.39 -25.83
C LYS A 289 6.64 -90.23 -26.77
N ALA A 290 6.02 -91.30 -26.28
CA ALA A 290 5.25 -92.21 -27.12
C ALA A 290 4.05 -91.55 -27.85
N ASP A 291 3.43 -90.56 -27.21
CA ASP A 291 2.40 -89.69 -27.76
C ASP A 291 2.96 -88.78 -28.88
N GLU A 292 4.08 -88.10 -28.63
CA GLU A 292 4.75 -87.25 -29.61
C GLU A 292 5.29 -88.04 -30.81
N GLU A 293 5.82 -89.23 -30.58
CA GLU A 293 6.28 -90.13 -31.64
C GLU A 293 5.11 -90.53 -32.56
N LYS A 294 3.94 -90.81 -31.99
CA LYS A 294 2.74 -91.10 -32.77
C LYS A 294 2.29 -89.88 -33.59
N GLU A 295 2.27 -88.68 -33.01
CA GLU A 295 1.93 -87.44 -33.73
C GLU A 295 2.87 -87.17 -34.91
N VAL A 296 4.18 -87.38 -34.74
CA VAL A 296 5.17 -87.22 -35.82
C VAL A 296 4.94 -88.26 -36.91
N LYS A 297 4.61 -89.52 -36.56
CA LYS A 297 4.25 -90.56 -37.54
C LYS A 297 2.99 -90.19 -38.33
N ASP A 298 1.95 -89.73 -37.64
CA ASP A 298 0.67 -89.29 -38.22
C ASP A 298 0.83 -88.04 -39.11
N SER A 299 1.84 -87.19 -38.85
CA SER A 299 2.17 -86.04 -39.71
C SER A 299 2.78 -86.43 -41.06
N ILE A 300 3.29 -87.66 -41.19
CA ILE A 300 3.97 -88.16 -42.38
C ILE A 300 3.03 -89.03 -43.22
N ALA A 301 2.33 -89.98 -42.59
CA ALA A 301 1.42 -90.90 -43.26
C ALA A 301 0.30 -91.35 -42.30
N SER A 302 -0.83 -91.82 -42.85
CA SER A 302 -1.93 -92.36 -42.05
C SER A 302 -1.65 -93.81 -41.62
N GLU A 303 -2.09 -94.16 -40.40
CA GLU A 303 -2.00 -95.53 -39.88
C GLU A 303 -3.04 -96.44 -40.57
N GLU A 304 -2.57 -97.43 -41.33
CA GLU A 304 -3.41 -98.44 -42.00
C GLU A 304 -3.02 -99.83 -41.50
N GLU A 305 -3.99 -100.60 -40.97
CA GLU A 305 -3.76 -101.94 -40.41
C GLU A 305 -2.65 -102.03 -39.33
N GLY A 306 -2.46 -100.96 -38.55
CA GLY A 306 -1.43 -100.89 -37.50
C GLY A 306 -0.02 -100.71 -38.04
N LYS A 307 0.12 -100.29 -39.30
CA LYS A 307 1.40 -99.95 -39.94
C LYS A 307 1.30 -98.61 -40.67
N TYR A 308 2.44 -97.95 -40.80
CA TYR A 308 2.58 -96.75 -41.62
C TYR A 308 3.29 -97.12 -42.92
N TYR A 309 2.76 -96.62 -44.04
CA TYR A 309 3.28 -96.89 -45.37
C TYR A 309 4.05 -95.70 -45.94
N LEU A 310 5.13 -95.98 -46.66
CA LEU A 310 6.00 -94.98 -47.29
C LEU A 310 5.95 -95.11 -48.82
N THR A 311 5.63 -94.01 -49.51
CA THR A 311 5.71 -93.87 -50.98
C THR A 311 7.02 -93.18 -51.39
N GLN A 312 7.38 -93.26 -52.68
CA GLN A 312 8.55 -92.57 -53.21
C GLN A 312 8.45 -91.04 -53.04
N ASP A 313 7.29 -90.46 -53.33
CA ASP A 313 7.07 -89.01 -53.20
C ASP A 313 7.22 -88.52 -51.75
N ILE A 314 6.67 -89.27 -50.77
CA ILE A 314 6.79 -88.93 -49.34
C ILE A 314 8.26 -89.02 -48.90
N TYR A 315 8.98 -90.06 -49.34
CA TYR A 315 10.41 -90.20 -49.02
C TYR A 315 11.23 -89.05 -49.60
N ASP A 316 11.05 -88.72 -50.89
CA ASP A 316 11.80 -87.66 -51.56
C ASP A 316 11.51 -86.29 -50.93
N ASP A 317 10.26 -86.01 -50.55
CA ASP A 317 9.87 -84.79 -49.85
C ASP A 317 10.53 -84.66 -48.47
N LEU A 318 10.55 -85.74 -47.67
CA LEU A 318 11.20 -85.74 -46.35
C LEU A 318 12.72 -85.60 -46.43
N ILE A 319 13.34 -86.20 -47.45
CA ILE A 319 14.78 -86.06 -47.69
C ILE A 319 15.11 -84.62 -48.11
N ARG A 320 14.29 -84.03 -48.99
CA ARG A 320 14.42 -82.61 -49.38
C ARG A 320 14.23 -81.70 -48.17
N GLU A 321 13.20 -81.92 -47.36
CA GLU A 321 12.93 -81.16 -46.13
C GLU A 321 14.14 -81.19 -45.19
N PHE A 322 14.71 -82.38 -44.94
CA PHE A 322 15.89 -82.52 -44.10
C PHE A 322 17.12 -81.81 -44.70
N ASP A 323 17.41 -82.04 -45.99
CA ASP A 323 18.62 -81.49 -46.62
C ASP A 323 18.54 -79.96 -46.70
N GLU A 324 17.36 -79.40 -46.97
CA GLU A 324 17.11 -77.94 -46.93
C GLU A 324 17.25 -77.37 -45.51
N ALA A 325 16.64 -78.01 -44.50
CA ALA A 325 16.75 -77.57 -43.10
C ALA A 325 18.20 -77.64 -42.60
N TYR A 326 18.91 -78.74 -42.91
CA TYR A 326 20.30 -78.94 -42.55
C TYR A 326 21.23 -77.93 -43.23
N GLN A 327 21.04 -77.65 -44.52
CA GLN A 327 21.83 -76.64 -45.23
C GLN A 327 21.61 -75.23 -44.68
N LYS A 328 20.35 -74.81 -44.46
CA LYS A 328 20.03 -73.48 -43.93
C LYS A 328 20.68 -73.26 -42.56
N VAL A 329 20.47 -74.19 -41.61
CA VAL A 329 20.98 -74.03 -40.24
C VAL A 329 22.52 -74.11 -40.16
N THR A 330 23.15 -74.97 -40.97
CA THR A 330 24.62 -75.07 -41.02
C THR A 330 25.26 -73.81 -41.60
N GLN A 331 24.64 -73.22 -42.63
CA GLN A 331 25.08 -71.94 -43.20
C GLN A 331 24.93 -70.80 -42.20
N THR A 332 23.79 -70.68 -41.51
CA THR A 332 23.57 -69.65 -40.48
C THR A 332 24.55 -69.78 -39.33
N ALA A 333 24.78 -71.00 -38.81
CA ALA A 333 25.77 -71.24 -37.75
C ALA A 333 27.20 -70.89 -38.21
N GLN A 334 27.55 -71.16 -39.48
CA GLN A 334 28.83 -70.76 -40.06
C GLN A 334 28.96 -69.24 -40.16
N GLN A 335 27.93 -68.54 -40.61
CA GLN A 335 27.92 -67.08 -40.67
C GLN A 335 28.07 -66.45 -39.28
N ILE A 336 27.42 -67.00 -38.26
CA ILE A 336 27.59 -66.56 -36.86
C ILE A 336 29.05 -66.73 -36.43
N ARG A 337 29.67 -67.89 -36.70
CA ARG A 337 31.10 -68.13 -36.40
C ARG A 337 31.99 -67.08 -37.07
N ASP A 338 31.84 -66.91 -38.38
CA ASP A 338 32.73 -66.05 -39.17
C ASP A 338 32.60 -64.57 -38.79
N LYS A 339 31.40 -64.13 -38.39
CA LYS A 339 31.15 -62.76 -37.92
C LYS A 339 31.61 -62.52 -36.49
N MET A 340 31.49 -63.50 -35.59
CA MET A 340 31.91 -63.37 -34.20
C MET A 340 33.42 -63.55 -33.99
N ARG A 341 34.10 -64.35 -34.81
CA ARG A 341 35.54 -64.63 -34.70
C ARG A 341 36.40 -63.36 -34.58
N PRO A 342 36.34 -62.39 -35.51
CA PRO A 342 37.20 -61.20 -35.42
C PRO A 342 36.91 -60.32 -34.20
N ILE A 343 35.68 -60.31 -33.70
CA ILE A 343 35.31 -59.54 -32.49
C ILE A 343 35.94 -60.19 -31.26
N ASN A 344 35.84 -61.52 -31.15
CA ASN A 344 36.37 -62.25 -30.00
C ASN A 344 37.90 -62.26 -29.93
N GLU A 345 38.58 -62.19 -31.08
CA GLU A 345 40.05 -62.05 -31.17
C GLU A 345 40.55 -60.69 -30.68
N GLN A 346 39.72 -59.65 -30.76
CA GLN A 346 40.04 -58.28 -30.32
C GLN A 346 39.63 -57.99 -28.87
N LEU A 347 39.08 -58.98 -28.15
CA LEU A 347 38.67 -58.78 -26.77
C LEU A 347 39.89 -58.52 -25.86
N PRO A 348 39.83 -57.49 -24.99
CA PRO A 348 40.84 -57.27 -23.97
C PRO A 348 40.78 -58.36 -22.89
N SER A 349 41.58 -58.21 -21.84
CA SER A 349 41.52 -59.11 -20.68
C SER A 349 40.13 -59.09 -20.04
N ASP A 350 39.73 -60.20 -19.42
CA ASP A 350 38.37 -60.36 -18.86
C ASP A 350 38.02 -59.31 -17.78
N SER A 351 39.04 -58.69 -17.16
CA SER A 351 38.92 -57.59 -16.18
C SER A 351 38.75 -56.21 -16.81
N ASP A 352 39.13 -56.03 -18.07
CA ASP A 352 39.06 -54.76 -18.81
C ASP A 352 37.97 -54.77 -19.90
N VAL A 353 37.27 -55.89 -20.06
CA VAL A 353 36.15 -56.00 -21.02
C VAL A 353 35.00 -55.06 -20.64
N ASN A 354 34.60 -54.22 -21.59
CA ASN A 354 33.32 -53.53 -21.58
C ASN A 354 32.26 -54.42 -22.24
N GLU A 355 31.54 -55.16 -21.40
CA GLU A 355 30.55 -56.14 -21.82
C GLU A 355 29.36 -55.54 -22.58
N VAL A 356 29.03 -54.27 -22.33
CA VAL A 356 27.94 -53.55 -23.04
C VAL A 356 28.32 -53.33 -24.49
N ILE A 357 29.52 -52.78 -24.73
CA ILE A 357 30.01 -52.52 -26.08
C ILE A 357 30.25 -53.82 -26.84
N TYR A 358 30.78 -54.84 -26.16
CA TYR A 358 30.90 -56.17 -26.74
C TYR A 358 29.55 -56.73 -27.20
N ALA A 359 28.48 -56.61 -26.38
CA ALA A 359 27.14 -57.03 -26.77
C ALA A 359 26.63 -56.29 -28.01
N ILE A 360 26.85 -54.97 -28.08
CA ILE A 360 26.45 -54.13 -29.21
C ILE A 360 27.22 -54.47 -30.48
N GLU A 361 28.54 -54.67 -30.41
CA GLU A 361 29.35 -55.04 -31.58
C GLU A 361 28.97 -56.41 -32.13
N VAL A 362 28.69 -57.39 -31.25
CA VAL A 362 28.16 -58.70 -31.67
C VAL A 362 26.78 -58.55 -32.33
N GLN A 363 25.87 -57.79 -31.72
CA GLN A 363 24.53 -57.55 -32.28
C GLN A 363 24.61 -56.90 -33.67
N ARG A 364 25.46 -55.88 -33.84
CA ARG A 364 25.69 -55.19 -35.12
C ARG A 364 26.26 -56.14 -36.18
N ALA A 365 27.25 -56.95 -35.82
CA ALA A 365 27.89 -57.86 -36.76
C ALA A 365 26.93 -58.96 -37.26
N LEU A 366 26.02 -59.41 -36.40
CA LEU A 366 25.03 -60.44 -36.69
C LEU A 366 23.73 -59.92 -37.31
N GLN A 367 23.59 -58.61 -37.50
CA GLN A 367 22.41 -58.04 -38.14
C GLN A 367 22.47 -58.19 -39.67
N VAL A 368 21.48 -58.85 -40.27
CA VAL A 368 21.34 -59.07 -41.71
C VAL A 368 19.89 -58.79 -42.11
N GLY A 369 19.66 -57.90 -43.07
CA GLY A 369 18.29 -57.60 -43.55
C GLY A 369 17.32 -57.05 -42.50
N GLY A 370 17.84 -56.45 -41.42
CA GLY A 370 17.03 -55.88 -40.32
C GLY A 370 16.71 -56.85 -39.18
N LYS A 371 17.04 -58.15 -39.32
CA LYS A 371 16.94 -59.16 -38.25
C LYS A 371 18.32 -59.64 -37.81
N THR A 372 18.43 -60.21 -36.62
CA THR A 372 19.68 -60.81 -36.12
C THR A 372 19.69 -62.30 -36.43
N LEU A 373 20.86 -62.84 -36.78
CA LEU A 373 21.01 -64.24 -37.18
C LEU A 373 20.61 -65.26 -36.10
N ASP A 374 20.50 -64.86 -34.82
CA ASP A 374 20.03 -65.73 -33.74
C ASP A 374 18.52 -66.02 -33.82
N GLU A 375 17.71 -65.07 -34.29
CA GLU A 375 16.28 -65.26 -34.52
C GLU A 375 16.04 -66.30 -35.64
N ASP A 376 16.83 -66.21 -36.71
CA ASP A 376 16.80 -67.18 -37.81
C ASP A 376 17.32 -68.55 -37.34
N LEU A 377 18.37 -68.57 -36.52
CA LEU A 377 18.93 -69.80 -35.96
C LEU A 377 17.91 -70.55 -35.10
N GLU A 378 17.16 -69.86 -34.23
CA GLU A 378 16.15 -70.49 -33.37
C GLU A 378 15.08 -71.21 -34.19
N THR A 379 14.60 -70.57 -35.25
CA THR A 379 13.60 -71.14 -36.18
C THR A 379 14.18 -72.32 -36.97
N GLN A 380 15.36 -72.14 -37.56
CA GLN A 380 15.99 -73.17 -38.39
C GLN A 380 16.43 -74.41 -37.59
N VAL A 381 16.81 -74.23 -36.32
CA VAL A 381 17.12 -75.36 -35.43
C VAL A 381 15.86 -76.15 -35.12
N LYS A 382 14.71 -75.49 -34.93
CA LYS A 382 13.42 -76.17 -34.76
C LYS A 382 13.07 -77.02 -35.98
N ASP A 383 13.22 -76.48 -37.18
CA ASP A 383 12.97 -77.20 -38.43
C ASP A 383 13.90 -78.43 -38.57
N LEU A 384 15.19 -78.28 -38.25
CA LEU A 384 16.12 -79.41 -38.29
C LEU A 384 15.79 -80.46 -37.20
N VAL A 385 15.37 -80.06 -36.01
CA VAL A 385 14.95 -80.98 -34.94
C VAL A 385 13.74 -81.80 -35.42
N GLU A 386 12.74 -81.14 -36.00
CA GLU A 386 11.56 -81.80 -36.55
C GLU A 386 11.93 -82.76 -37.69
N ALA A 387 12.70 -82.31 -38.67
CA ALA A 387 13.17 -83.16 -39.77
C ALA A 387 14.02 -84.34 -39.26
N THR A 388 14.84 -84.14 -38.22
CA THR A 388 15.64 -85.22 -37.60
C THR A 388 14.75 -86.25 -36.89
N LYS A 389 13.67 -85.81 -36.22
CA LYS A 389 12.66 -86.69 -35.62
C LYS A 389 11.90 -87.48 -36.69
N LYS A 390 11.53 -86.83 -37.82
CA LYS A 390 10.94 -87.52 -38.98
C LYS A 390 11.89 -88.61 -39.51
N MET A 391 13.19 -88.33 -39.66
CA MET A 391 14.21 -89.34 -40.04
C MET A 391 14.39 -90.49 -39.03
N GLU A 392 13.96 -90.31 -37.78
CA GLU A 392 13.95 -91.34 -36.74
C GLU A 392 12.76 -92.29 -36.92
N VAL A 393 11.54 -91.75 -37.06
CA VAL A 393 10.31 -92.55 -37.11
C VAL A 393 10.09 -93.28 -38.44
N ILE A 394 10.57 -92.75 -39.57
CA ILE A 394 10.41 -93.39 -40.89
C ILE A 394 11.12 -94.74 -41.01
N GLN A 395 12.01 -95.07 -40.06
CA GLN A 395 12.70 -96.35 -40.04
C GLN A 395 11.75 -97.51 -39.73
N ASP A 396 10.61 -97.21 -39.09
CA ASP A 396 9.57 -98.15 -38.70
C ASP A 396 8.51 -98.35 -39.81
N PHE A 397 8.58 -97.59 -40.90
CA PHE A 397 7.57 -97.60 -41.97
C PHE A 397 7.80 -98.77 -42.93
N THR A 398 6.71 -99.27 -43.51
CA THR A 398 6.72 -100.33 -44.54
C THR A 398 6.57 -99.69 -45.92
N VAL A 399 7.23 -100.21 -46.95
CA VAL A 399 7.10 -99.68 -48.32
C VAL A 399 5.73 -100.09 -48.89
N GLN A 400 4.99 -99.15 -49.49
CA GLN A 400 3.69 -99.43 -50.09
C GLN A 400 3.83 -100.36 -51.30
N GLU A 401 2.85 -101.26 -51.48
CA GLU A 401 2.86 -102.26 -52.55
C GLU A 401 2.79 -101.59 -53.94
N GLY A 402 3.82 -101.80 -54.78
CA GLY A 402 3.93 -101.20 -56.12
C GLY A 402 4.95 -100.05 -56.24
N GLU A 403 5.47 -99.53 -55.12
CA GLU A 403 6.46 -98.45 -55.07
C GLU A 403 7.91 -99.00 -55.07
N THR A 404 8.85 -98.33 -55.72
CA THR A 404 10.28 -98.72 -55.77
C THR A 404 11.20 -97.65 -55.15
N LEU A 405 11.48 -97.76 -53.86
CA LEU A 405 12.48 -96.93 -53.17
C LEU A 405 13.93 -97.40 -53.47
N PRO A 406 14.94 -96.52 -53.34
CA PRO A 406 16.35 -96.90 -53.44
C PRO A 406 16.71 -98.04 -52.47
N SER A 407 17.52 -99.02 -52.90
CA SER A 407 17.85 -100.21 -52.07
C SER A 407 18.54 -99.88 -50.72
N ASP A 408 19.10 -98.69 -50.57
CA ASP A 408 19.82 -98.21 -49.40
C ASP A 408 19.09 -97.08 -48.64
N TRP A 409 17.81 -96.81 -48.91
CA TRP A 409 17.05 -95.69 -48.32
C TRP A 409 17.10 -95.66 -46.77
N LYS A 410 17.01 -96.83 -46.11
CA LYS A 410 17.14 -96.93 -44.64
C LYS A 410 18.53 -96.51 -44.15
N THR A 411 19.57 -96.80 -44.92
CA THR A 411 20.95 -96.38 -44.62
C THR A 411 21.10 -94.87 -44.81
N GLN A 412 20.47 -94.31 -45.85
CA GLN A 412 20.47 -92.87 -46.11
C GLN A 412 19.74 -92.08 -45.01
N ALA A 413 18.56 -92.53 -44.58
CA ALA A 413 17.81 -91.95 -43.46
C ALA A 413 18.61 -91.98 -42.14
N LYS A 414 19.24 -93.13 -41.82
CA LYS A 414 20.12 -93.26 -40.65
C LYS A 414 21.32 -92.31 -40.69
N LYS A 415 21.93 -92.13 -41.87
CA LYS A 415 23.06 -91.20 -42.05
C LYS A 415 22.63 -89.75 -41.81
N ARG A 416 21.49 -89.33 -42.36
CA ARG A 416 20.93 -87.98 -42.14
C ARG A 416 20.56 -87.73 -40.69
N ARG A 417 19.86 -88.67 -40.04
CA ARG A 417 19.58 -88.61 -38.59
C ARG A 417 20.87 -88.45 -37.77
N LYS A 418 21.91 -89.22 -38.08
CA LYS A 418 23.21 -89.12 -37.39
C LYS A 418 23.86 -87.75 -37.61
N ASN A 419 23.85 -87.23 -38.83
CA ASN A 419 24.39 -85.92 -39.16
C ASN A 419 23.63 -84.79 -38.45
N GLY A 420 22.30 -84.81 -38.48
CA GLY A 420 21.44 -83.86 -37.78
C GLY A 420 21.71 -83.87 -36.28
N LYS A 421 21.71 -85.05 -35.65
CA LYS A 421 22.05 -85.22 -34.22
C LYS A 421 23.46 -84.73 -33.88
N GLN A 422 24.45 -85.01 -34.73
CA GLN A 422 25.83 -84.57 -34.50
C GLN A 422 25.94 -83.05 -34.60
N PHE A 423 25.32 -82.43 -35.62
CA PHE A 423 25.33 -80.98 -35.77
C PHE A 423 24.57 -80.28 -34.64
N LEU A 424 23.36 -80.73 -34.28
CA LEU A 424 22.59 -80.18 -33.17
C LEU A 424 23.37 -80.24 -31.83
N ARG A 425 24.15 -81.30 -31.62
CA ARG A 425 25.10 -81.38 -30.49
C ARG A 425 26.17 -80.29 -30.57
N THR A 426 26.75 -79.97 -31.73
CA THR A 426 27.76 -78.89 -31.83
C THR A 426 27.25 -77.51 -31.37
N LEU A 427 25.93 -77.28 -31.40
CA LEU A 427 25.31 -76.04 -30.93
C LEU A 427 25.14 -75.98 -29.40
N THR A 428 25.20 -77.13 -28.72
CA THR A 428 24.83 -77.29 -27.29
C THR A 428 25.92 -77.98 -26.46
N ASP A 429 26.47 -79.11 -26.93
CA ASP A 429 27.46 -79.95 -26.25
C ASP A 429 28.68 -80.26 -27.15
N GLY A 430 29.87 -79.76 -26.79
CA GLY A 430 31.15 -80.15 -27.42
C GLY A 430 32.19 -79.02 -27.50
N ASN A 431 33.44 -79.34 -27.84
CA ASN A 431 34.55 -78.38 -28.01
C ASN A 431 34.57 -77.73 -29.42
N ASP A 432 33.40 -77.43 -29.99
CA ASP A 432 33.32 -76.78 -31.30
C ASP A 432 33.64 -75.28 -31.21
N GLU A 433 34.13 -74.70 -32.30
CA GLU A 433 34.44 -73.28 -32.36
C GLU A 433 33.18 -72.41 -32.17
N TYR A 434 32.03 -72.83 -32.71
CA TYR A 434 30.75 -72.14 -32.48
C TYR A 434 30.44 -72.06 -30.99
N GLN A 435 30.63 -73.16 -30.26
CA GLN A 435 30.35 -73.26 -28.84
C GLN A 435 31.32 -72.41 -28.02
N THR A 436 32.60 -72.36 -28.40
CA THR A 436 33.61 -71.50 -27.76
C THR A 436 33.26 -70.01 -27.91
N LEU A 437 32.95 -69.56 -29.12
CA LEU A 437 32.64 -68.15 -29.40
C LEU A 437 31.34 -67.70 -28.70
N THR A 438 30.29 -68.52 -28.77
CA THR A 438 28.97 -68.21 -28.20
C THR A 438 28.95 -68.33 -26.67
N SER A 439 29.72 -69.25 -26.08
CA SER A 439 29.88 -69.32 -24.61
C SER A 439 30.50 -68.06 -24.04
N ARG A 440 31.43 -67.43 -24.77
CA ARG A 440 32.05 -66.17 -24.32
C ARG A 440 31.02 -65.03 -24.26
N TYR A 441 30.15 -64.92 -25.27
CA TYR A 441 29.00 -64.02 -25.23
C TYR A 441 28.07 -64.30 -24.05
N MET A 442 27.67 -65.57 -23.89
CA MET A 442 26.79 -65.97 -22.80
C MET A 442 27.37 -65.66 -21.42
N ASN A 443 28.68 -65.85 -21.22
CA ASN A 443 29.34 -65.56 -19.95
C ASN A 443 29.46 -64.05 -19.68
N LEU A 444 29.85 -63.26 -20.68
CA LEU A 444 30.11 -61.83 -20.52
C LEU A 444 28.84 -60.99 -20.51
N VAL A 445 27.80 -61.38 -21.27
CA VAL A 445 26.55 -60.63 -21.43
C VAL A 445 25.44 -61.23 -20.59
N GLY A 446 25.10 -62.50 -20.80
CA GLY A 446 24.03 -63.18 -20.07
C GLY A 446 24.38 -63.43 -18.60
N GLY A 447 25.56 -64.00 -18.34
CA GLY A 447 26.03 -64.33 -16.99
C GLY A 447 26.27 -63.11 -16.09
N ARG A 448 26.52 -61.93 -16.68
CA ARG A 448 26.66 -60.67 -15.95
C ARG A 448 25.38 -59.83 -15.89
N ASP A 449 24.29 -60.32 -16.48
CA ASP A 449 23.00 -59.65 -16.56
C ASP A 449 23.08 -58.25 -17.22
N THR A 450 23.91 -58.14 -18.27
CA THR A 450 24.29 -56.86 -18.89
C THR A 450 23.09 -56.10 -19.46
N VAL A 451 22.23 -56.78 -20.22
CA VAL A 451 21.08 -56.15 -20.90
C VAL A 451 20.08 -55.59 -19.89
N ASN A 452 19.81 -56.34 -18.82
CA ASN A 452 18.95 -55.89 -17.74
C ASN A 452 19.54 -54.69 -16.99
N LYS A 453 20.85 -54.72 -16.68
CA LYS A 453 21.54 -53.61 -16.02
C LYS A 453 21.53 -52.33 -16.87
N VAL A 454 21.69 -52.43 -18.19
CA VAL A 454 21.59 -51.27 -19.08
C VAL A 454 20.18 -50.70 -19.09
N LYS A 455 19.16 -51.56 -19.31
CA LYS A 455 17.76 -51.14 -19.44
C LYS A 455 17.20 -50.52 -18.15
N ASN A 456 17.60 -51.04 -17.00
CA ASN A 456 17.15 -50.59 -15.69
C ASN A 456 18.14 -49.66 -14.97
N ARG A 457 19.18 -49.18 -15.66
CA ARG A 457 20.19 -48.25 -15.13
C ARG A 457 20.88 -48.70 -13.84
N LEU A 458 21.16 -50.00 -13.73
CA LEU A 458 21.66 -50.64 -12.51
C LEU A 458 23.19 -50.64 -12.38
N TYR A 459 23.94 -50.08 -13.33
CA TYR A 459 25.38 -49.94 -13.16
C TYR A 459 25.71 -48.91 -12.10
N THR A 460 26.70 -49.23 -11.28
CA THR A 460 27.17 -48.39 -10.17
C THR A 460 28.60 -47.90 -10.39
N PHE A 461 28.96 -46.83 -9.69
CA PHE A 461 30.34 -46.38 -9.52
C PHE A 461 30.61 -46.04 -8.06
N THR A 462 31.87 -46.08 -7.64
CA THR A 462 32.27 -45.75 -6.27
C THR A 462 32.34 -44.22 -6.10
N SER A 463 31.39 -43.66 -5.34
CA SER A 463 31.35 -42.23 -5.01
C SER A 463 32.29 -41.93 -3.84
N GLU A 464 33.19 -40.95 -4.02
CA GLU A 464 34.04 -40.41 -2.96
C GLU A 464 33.24 -39.62 -1.93
N TYR A 465 32.19 -38.94 -2.35
CA TYR A 465 31.33 -38.16 -1.47
C TYR A 465 30.43 -39.06 -0.61
N MET A 466 29.72 -40.00 -1.22
CA MET A 466 28.77 -40.89 -0.53
C MET A 466 29.46 -42.07 0.18
N GLY A 467 30.72 -42.37 -0.17
CA GLY A 467 31.49 -43.45 0.45
C GLY A 467 31.01 -44.86 0.12
N ALA A 468 30.24 -45.01 -0.95
CA ALA A 468 29.62 -46.27 -1.37
C ALA A 468 29.48 -46.36 -2.90
N ASP A 469 29.19 -47.56 -3.40
CA ASP A 469 28.82 -47.77 -4.80
C ASP A 469 27.36 -47.36 -5.03
N VAL A 470 27.14 -46.42 -5.95
CA VAL A 470 25.82 -45.82 -6.20
C VAL A 470 25.50 -45.82 -7.69
N THR A 471 24.19 -45.88 -8.03
CA THR A 471 23.73 -45.70 -9.40
C THR A 471 23.72 -44.22 -9.77
N LEU A 472 23.66 -43.92 -11.08
CA LEU A 472 23.57 -42.53 -11.55
C LEU A 472 22.34 -41.80 -11.00
N ASP A 473 21.22 -42.50 -10.85
CA ASP A 473 19.96 -41.90 -10.40
C ASP A 473 20.02 -41.52 -8.92
N VAL A 474 20.49 -42.43 -8.06
CA VAL A 474 20.70 -42.15 -6.63
C VAL A 474 21.70 -41.00 -6.44
N PHE A 475 22.83 -41.03 -7.15
CA PHE A 475 23.84 -39.98 -7.06
C PHE A 475 23.30 -38.61 -7.45
N THR A 476 22.69 -38.50 -8.64
CA THR A 476 22.18 -37.21 -9.14
C THR A 476 21.07 -36.64 -8.26
N HIS A 477 20.15 -37.50 -7.79
CA HIS A 477 19.08 -37.11 -6.88
C HIS A 477 19.61 -36.51 -5.57
N GLU A 478 20.49 -37.24 -4.87
CA GLU A 478 21.03 -36.83 -3.56
C GLU A 478 21.86 -35.54 -3.67
N ILE A 479 22.69 -35.40 -4.72
CA ILE A 479 23.48 -34.19 -4.92
C ILE A 479 22.62 -32.99 -5.30
N SER A 480 21.63 -33.17 -6.18
CA SER A 480 20.68 -32.12 -6.58
C SER A 480 19.87 -31.62 -5.38
N GLU A 481 19.36 -32.53 -4.55
CA GLU A 481 18.62 -32.18 -3.34
C GLU A 481 19.51 -31.44 -2.33
N ARG A 482 20.74 -31.92 -2.10
CA ARG A 482 21.73 -31.27 -1.25
C ARG A 482 22.02 -29.84 -1.72
N TYR A 483 22.40 -29.66 -2.99
CA TYR A 483 22.77 -28.35 -3.53
C TYR A 483 21.58 -27.39 -3.49
N SER A 484 20.39 -27.86 -3.85
CA SER A 484 19.18 -27.03 -3.85
C SER A 484 18.84 -26.50 -2.45
N LYS A 485 18.84 -27.38 -1.44
CA LYS A 485 18.57 -26.99 -0.04
C LYS A 485 19.67 -26.09 0.51
N GLU A 486 20.93 -26.40 0.20
CA GLU A 486 22.08 -25.60 0.64
C GLU A 486 22.03 -24.17 0.06
N ILE A 487 21.82 -24.04 -1.25
CA ILE A 487 21.69 -22.74 -1.92
C ILE A 487 20.48 -21.96 -1.37
N ALA A 488 19.35 -22.61 -1.11
CA ALA A 488 18.17 -21.97 -0.55
C ALA A 488 18.45 -21.38 0.84
N ASN A 489 19.02 -22.18 1.75
CA ASN A 489 19.36 -21.72 3.11
C ASN A 489 20.41 -20.60 3.10
N LEU A 490 21.44 -20.72 2.26
CA LEU A 490 22.43 -19.66 2.07
C LEU A 490 21.78 -18.36 1.56
N THR A 491 20.83 -18.47 0.63
CA THR A 491 20.10 -17.30 0.08
C THR A 491 19.31 -16.60 1.18
N THR A 492 18.50 -17.34 1.95
CA THR A 492 17.71 -16.77 3.07
C THR A 492 18.61 -16.11 4.11
N MET A 493 19.73 -16.74 4.48
CA MET A 493 20.70 -16.15 5.40
C MET A 493 21.31 -14.85 4.84
N ILE A 494 21.72 -14.83 3.57
CA ILE A 494 22.26 -13.64 2.91
C ILE A 494 21.24 -12.51 2.86
N ASP A 495 19.98 -12.81 2.57
CA ASP A 495 18.89 -11.82 2.51
C ASP A 495 18.66 -11.18 3.89
N TYR A 496 18.59 -11.99 4.95
CA TYR A 496 18.43 -11.49 6.33
C TYR A 496 19.59 -10.58 6.74
N LEU A 497 20.83 -11.00 6.47
CA LEU A 497 22.01 -10.17 6.75
C LEU A 497 22.00 -8.88 5.92
N THR A 498 21.59 -8.95 4.65
CA THR A 498 21.55 -7.78 3.75
C THR A 498 20.56 -6.74 4.25
N VAL A 499 19.36 -7.15 4.63
CA VAL A 499 18.32 -6.23 5.14
C VAL A 499 18.73 -5.63 6.48
N VAL A 500 19.39 -6.38 7.37
CA VAL A 500 19.92 -5.82 8.63
C VAL A 500 21.03 -4.80 8.35
N ILE A 501 21.98 -5.11 7.45
CA ILE A 501 23.13 -4.23 7.19
C ILE A 501 22.71 -2.94 6.49
N ASN A 502 21.86 -3.04 5.45
CA ASN A 502 21.54 -1.94 4.54
C ASN A 502 20.18 -1.27 4.82
N GLY A 503 19.33 -1.88 5.65
CA GLY A 503 17.92 -1.53 5.76
C GLY A 503 17.12 -2.03 4.54
N GLY A 504 15.80 -1.95 4.65
CA GLY A 504 14.88 -2.39 3.60
C GLY A 504 13.68 -3.13 4.15
N ASP A 505 12.91 -3.70 3.22
CA ASP A 505 11.68 -4.40 3.52
C ASP A 505 11.88 -5.90 3.45
N ILE A 506 11.33 -6.62 4.42
CA ILE A 506 11.36 -8.07 4.44
C ILE A 506 10.04 -8.65 4.92
N THR A 507 9.66 -9.79 4.33
CA THR A 507 8.53 -10.58 4.81
C THR A 507 9.07 -11.84 5.46
N ILE A 508 8.75 -12.05 6.73
CA ILE A 508 9.13 -13.24 7.49
C ILE A 508 7.84 -13.86 8.03
N ASP A 509 7.63 -15.16 7.80
CA ASP A 509 6.42 -15.89 8.23
C ASP A 509 5.11 -15.19 7.80
N GLY A 510 5.09 -14.56 6.61
CA GLY A 510 3.95 -13.82 6.09
C GLY A 510 3.73 -12.43 6.71
N LYS A 511 4.64 -11.95 7.55
CA LYS A 511 4.58 -10.62 8.20
C LYS A 511 5.59 -9.66 7.61
N TYR A 512 5.12 -8.48 7.23
CA TYR A 512 5.97 -7.41 6.71
C TYR A 512 6.72 -6.70 7.84
N LYS A 513 8.02 -6.47 7.65
CA LYS A 513 8.89 -5.69 8.53
C LYS A 513 9.68 -4.68 7.70
N ASN A 514 9.66 -3.41 8.14
CA ASN A 514 10.53 -2.35 7.62
C ASN A 514 11.72 -2.19 8.57
N LEU A 515 12.93 -2.42 8.05
CA LEU A 515 14.17 -2.23 8.80
C LEU A 515 14.84 -0.93 8.36
N LYS A 516 15.31 -0.17 9.35
CA LYS A 516 16.26 0.91 9.11
C LYS A 516 17.65 0.32 8.98
N GLU A 517 18.52 0.99 8.23
CA GLU A 517 19.93 0.63 8.16
C GLU A 517 20.51 0.57 9.58
N LEU A 518 21.30 -0.47 9.88
CA LEU A 518 21.88 -0.68 11.21
C LEU A 518 22.54 0.60 11.78
N GLN A 519 23.24 1.36 10.94
CA GLN A 519 23.93 2.59 11.35
C GLN A 519 22.97 3.73 11.74
N LYS A 520 21.75 3.76 11.18
CA LYS A 520 20.73 4.75 11.52
C LYS A 520 20.13 4.53 12.90
N LEU A 521 20.38 3.38 13.55
CA LEU A 521 19.99 3.20 14.96
C LEU A 521 20.63 4.27 15.85
N ARG A 522 21.84 4.73 15.53
CA ARG A 522 22.50 5.80 16.30
C ARG A 522 21.77 7.13 16.17
N GLU A 523 21.36 7.48 14.95
CA GLU A 523 20.58 8.69 14.67
C GLU A 523 19.25 8.68 15.43
N LEU A 524 18.61 7.51 15.53
CA LEU A 524 17.37 7.33 16.30
C LEU A 524 17.60 7.48 17.81
N VAL A 525 18.71 6.95 18.35
CA VAL A 525 19.09 7.16 19.75
C VAL A 525 19.33 8.65 20.01
N GLU A 526 20.03 9.35 19.12
CA GLU A 526 20.28 10.79 19.24
C GLU A 526 18.99 11.60 19.15
N LYS A 527 18.08 11.27 18.22
CA LYS A 527 16.75 11.87 18.13
C LYS A 527 15.96 11.68 19.41
N TYR A 528 15.96 10.46 19.96
CA TYR A 528 15.30 10.15 21.23
C TYR A 528 15.87 10.96 22.40
N VAL A 529 17.21 11.00 22.56
CA VAL A 529 17.86 11.77 23.63
C VAL A 529 17.61 13.27 23.49
N ASN A 530 17.68 13.79 22.27
CA ASN A 530 17.45 15.21 21.98
C ASN A 530 16.01 15.63 22.26
N THR A 531 15.02 14.81 21.88
CA THR A 531 13.60 15.08 22.16
C THR A 531 13.28 14.96 23.65
N LYS A 532 13.91 14.01 24.37
CA LYS A 532 13.83 13.93 25.85
C LYS A 532 14.39 15.18 26.52
N ASN A 533 15.55 15.65 26.05
CA ASN A 533 16.19 16.87 26.57
C ASN A 533 15.39 18.13 26.24
N ASP A 534 14.79 18.22 25.04
CA ASP A 534 13.92 19.34 24.65
C ASP A 534 12.67 19.41 25.54
N TRP A 535 12.02 18.26 25.79
CA TRP A 535 10.90 18.19 26.74
C TRP A 535 11.33 18.63 28.14
N SER A 536 12.48 18.16 28.64
CA SER A 536 13.03 18.59 29.92
C SER A 536 13.28 20.10 29.99
N ASN A 537 13.97 20.66 28.99
CA ASN A 537 14.31 22.08 28.96
C ASN A 537 13.06 22.97 28.92
N LYS A 538 12.04 22.59 28.12
CA LYS A 538 10.78 23.32 28.03
C LYS A 538 9.97 23.24 29.32
N ALA A 539 9.94 22.08 29.97
CA ALA A 539 9.28 21.92 31.28
C ALA A 539 9.95 22.78 32.37
N HIS A 540 11.29 22.80 32.43
CA HIS A 540 12.04 23.66 33.37
C HIS A 540 11.94 25.16 33.04
N GLY A 541 11.64 25.51 31.79
CA GLY A 541 11.45 26.89 31.33
C GLY A 541 10.18 27.57 31.86
N ILE A 542 9.23 26.80 32.41
CA ILE A 542 7.95 27.29 32.96
C ILE A 542 7.77 26.91 34.45
N PRO A 543 8.70 27.32 35.34
CA PRO A 543 8.74 26.84 36.72
C PRO A 543 7.53 27.24 37.57
N ASN A 544 6.78 28.27 37.18
CA ASN A 544 5.59 28.75 37.88
C ASN A 544 4.29 28.08 37.37
N ASN A 545 4.38 27.20 36.38
CA ASN A 545 3.26 26.47 35.81
C ASN A 545 3.15 25.07 36.44
N GLU A 546 2.00 24.72 37.00
CA GLU A 546 1.77 23.45 37.70
C GLU A 546 1.97 22.22 36.78
N HIS A 547 1.63 22.34 35.49
CA HIS A 547 1.78 21.26 34.52
C HIS A 547 3.25 21.04 34.14
N GLY A 548 4.02 22.13 34.02
CA GLY A 548 5.48 22.06 33.84
C GLY A 548 6.19 21.37 35.01
N GLN A 549 5.81 21.69 36.25
CA GLN A 549 6.37 21.06 37.45
C GLN A 549 6.09 19.55 37.49
N LYS A 550 4.90 19.12 37.09
CA LYS A 550 4.52 17.69 37.02
C LYS A 550 5.33 16.93 35.97
N ASP A 551 5.64 17.56 34.84
CA ASP A 551 6.51 16.99 33.80
C ASP A 551 7.96 16.88 34.29
N VAL A 552 8.48 17.88 35.00
CA VAL A 552 9.81 17.79 35.64
C VAL A 552 9.88 16.60 36.59
N GLN A 553 8.87 16.42 37.47
CA GLN A 553 8.79 15.25 38.35
C GLN A 553 8.71 13.92 37.60
N GLU A 554 8.09 13.89 36.41
CA GLU A 554 8.07 12.70 35.55
C GLU A 554 9.48 12.35 35.07
N ILE A 555 10.19 13.35 34.54
CA ILE A 555 11.52 13.19 33.97
C ILE A 555 12.53 12.79 35.05
N GLU A 556 12.47 13.43 36.22
CA GLU A 556 13.29 13.06 37.38
C GLU A 556 12.96 11.64 37.85
N GLY A 557 11.68 11.27 37.92
CA GLY A 557 11.25 9.92 38.26
C GLY A 557 11.74 8.85 37.27
N ILE A 558 11.77 9.16 35.97
CA ILE A 558 12.37 8.30 34.94
C ILE A 558 13.88 8.15 35.20
N ALA A 559 14.60 9.25 35.42
CA ALA A 559 16.04 9.21 35.71
C ALA A 559 16.37 8.43 37.00
N ASP A 560 15.53 8.54 38.03
CA ASP A 560 15.67 7.80 39.27
C ASP A 560 15.44 6.30 39.07
N LYS A 561 14.41 5.91 38.31
CA LYS A 561 14.17 4.49 37.96
C LYS A 561 15.30 3.91 37.13
N GLU A 562 15.80 4.65 36.13
CA GLU A 562 16.95 4.25 35.32
C GLU A 562 18.20 3.96 36.16
N LYS A 563 18.37 4.67 37.29
CA LYS A 563 19.52 4.52 38.18
C LYS A 563 19.33 3.46 39.27
N ASN A 564 18.12 3.36 39.83
CA ASN A 564 17.88 2.64 41.08
C ASN A 564 17.02 1.36 40.91
N ASP A 565 16.32 1.18 39.78
CA ASP A 565 15.52 -0.02 39.49
C ASP A 565 15.91 -0.65 38.15
N PRO A 566 16.90 -1.58 38.14
CA PRO A 566 17.38 -2.22 36.91
C PRO A 566 16.34 -3.07 36.17
N LYS A 567 15.22 -3.41 36.82
CA LYS A 567 14.15 -4.21 36.22
C LYS A 567 13.04 -3.34 35.63
N SER A 568 13.00 -2.05 35.95
CA SER A 568 12.05 -1.11 35.37
C SER A 568 12.18 -1.09 33.84
N PRO A 569 11.06 -0.96 33.10
CA PRO A 569 11.10 -0.77 31.65
C PRO A 569 12.09 0.33 31.27
N GLU A 570 12.03 1.48 31.94
CA GLU A 570 12.87 2.66 31.69
C GLU A 570 14.38 2.34 31.79
N ALA A 571 14.80 1.59 32.82
CA ALA A 571 16.19 1.16 32.95
C ALA A 571 16.62 0.19 31.85
N GLN A 572 15.71 -0.67 31.38
CA GLN A 572 16.00 -1.59 30.29
C GLN A 572 16.13 -0.85 28.95
N ILE A 573 15.27 0.14 28.68
CA ILE A 573 15.38 1.03 27.50
C ILE A 573 16.72 1.77 27.55
N ALA A 574 17.05 2.39 28.68
CA ALA A 574 18.31 3.12 28.85
C ALA A 574 19.55 2.22 28.72
N ALA A 575 19.46 0.95 29.13
CA ALA A 575 20.54 -0.03 28.91
C ALA A 575 20.73 -0.35 27.42
N LEU A 576 19.65 -0.48 26.66
CA LEU A 576 19.71 -0.68 25.21
C LEU A 576 20.30 0.56 24.51
N GLU A 577 19.84 1.75 24.84
CA GLU A 577 20.39 3.01 24.30
C GLU A 577 21.90 3.11 24.53
N LYS A 578 22.37 2.81 25.75
CA LYS A 578 23.80 2.82 26.10
C LYS A 578 24.60 1.75 25.38
N SER A 579 23.97 0.65 24.98
CA SER A 579 24.62 -0.42 24.20
C SER A 579 24.77 -0.07 22.71
N ILE A 580 23.99 0.88 22.19
CA ILE A 580 24.04 1.34 20.79
C ILE A 580 25.11 2.43 20.67
N THR A 581 26.37 2.03 20.77
CA THR A 581 27.52 2.90 20.50
C THR A 581 27.97 2.78 19.04
N ILE A 582 28.71 3.78 18.54
CA ILE A 582 29.27 3.76 17.19
C ILE A 582 30.22 2.55 17.03
N GLU A 583 31.00 2.24 18.06
CA GLU A 583 31.91 1.10 18.08
C GLU A 583 31.16 -0.22 17.99
N ALA A 584 30.12 -0.41 18.81
CA ALA A 584 29.32 -1.65 18.82
C ALA A 584 28.55 -1.85 17.51
N LEU A 585 28.04 -0.77 16.89
CA LEU A 585 27.38 -0.80 15.59
C LEU A 585 28.36 -1.14 14.46
N ASN A 586 29.54 -0.52 14.46
CA ASN A 586 30.57 -0.78 13.46
C ASN A 586 31.09 -2.21 13.53
N GLU A 587 31.30 -2.70 14.74
CA GLU A 587 31.72 -4.07 14.97
C GLU A 587 30.69 -5.08 14.48
N LEU A 588 29.41 -4.91 14.87
CA LEU A 588 28.35 -5.78 14.38
C LEU A 588 28.23 -5.68 12.84
N LYS A 589 28.25 -4.48 12.27
CA LYS A 589 28.19 -4.29 10.80
C LYS A 589 29.32 -5.03 10.10
N GLN A 590 30.56 -4.88 10.56
CA GLN A 590 31.71 -5.57 9.98
C GLN A 590 31.58 -7.09 10.11
N ARG A 591 31.15 -7.58 11.27
CA ARG A 591 30.91 -9.00 11.51
C ARG A 591 29.89 -9.58 10.55
N LEU A 592 28.74 -8.92 10.40
CA LEU A 592 27.68 -9.35 9.49
C LEU A 592 28.12 -9.26 8.02
N GLN A 593 28.90 -8.25 7.63
CA GLN A 593 29.44 -8.12 6.28
C GLN A 593 30.43 -9.24 5.93
N ASN A 594 31.34 -9.57 6.85
CA ASN A 594 32.31 -10.64 6.66
C ASN A 594 31.62 -12.01 6.57
N THR A 595 30.62 -12.22 7.42
CA THR A 595 29.75 -13.40 7.40
C THR A 595 28.99 -13.49 6.08
N ARG A 596 28.32 -12.41 5.65
CA ARG A 596 27.61 -12.37 4.37
C ARG A 596 28.54 -12.68 3.20
N SER A 597 29.76 -12.14 3.21
CA SER A 597 30.75 -12.44 2.18
C SER A 597 31.14 -13.93 2.18
N LEU A 598 31.32 -14.57 3.34
CA LEU A 598 31.55 -16.01 3.41
C LEU A 598 30.40 -16.79 2.77
N LEU A 599 29.16 -16.48 3.14
CA LEU A 599 27.96 -17.13 2.60
C LEU A 599 27.80 -16.91 1.09
N GLU A 600 28.00 -15.68 0.60
CA GLU A 600 27.96 -15.35 -0.83
C GLU A 600 29.02 -16.13 -1.62
N ASN A 601 30.24 -16.25 -1.08
CA ASN A 601 31.30 -17.01 -1.73
C ASN A 601 30.95 -18.51 -1.82
N ALA A 602 30.40 -19.09 -0.75
CA ALA A 602 29.93 -20.48 -0.75
C ALA A 602 28.78 -20.68 -1.75
N LYS A 603 27.74 -19.84 -1.68
CA LYS A 603 26.59 -19.87 -2.61
C LYS A 603 27.04 -19.77 -4.07
N ASN A 604 27.87 -18.78 -4.38
CA ASN A 604 28.38 -18.58 -5.73
C ASN A 604 29.22 -19.77 -6.23
N ALA A 605 29.99 -20.41 -5.36
CA ALA A 605 30.78 -21.59 -5.74
C ALA A 605 29.90 -22.81 -6.03
N LEU A 606 28.82 -23.00 -5.27
CA LEU A 606 27.83 -24.06 -5.53
C LEU A 606 27.04 -23.80 -6.81
N GLU A 607 26.58 -22.56 -7.03
CA GLU A 607 25.81 -22.17 -8.23
C GLU A 607 26.63 -22.20 -9.52
N LYS A 608 27.96 -22.02 -9.43
CA LYS A 608 28.88 -22.09 -10.58
C LYS A 608 29.14 -23.52 -11.04
N GLN A 609 28.90 -24.52 -10.20
CA GLN A 609 29.11 -25.90 -10.60
C GLN A 609 27.99 -26.33 -11.54
N THR A 610 28.38 -26.78 -12.73
CA THR A 610 27.47 -27.21 -13.78
C THR A 610 27.93 -28.53 -14.38
N PHE A 611 26.95 -29.28 -14.89
CA PHE A 611 27.14 -30.40 -15.78
C PHE A 611 26.59 -30.02 -17.16
N GLY A 612 27.50 -29.81 -18.13
CA GLY A 612 27.19 -29.10 -19.36
C GLY A 612 26.80 -27.65 -19.05
N ASP A 613 25.61 -27.27 -19.46
CA ASP A 613 25.03 -25.94 -19.21
C ASP A 613 23.98 -25.95 -18.08
N ILE A 614 23.81 -27.08 -17.38
CA ILE A 614 22.83 -27.28 -16.30
C ILE A 614 23.53 -27.20 -14.94
N LYS A 615 23.00 -26.43 -13.99
CA LYS A 615 23.56 -26.37 -12.62
C LYS A 615 23.41 -27.72 -11.92
N LEU A 616 24.38 -28.11 -11.09
CA LEU A 616 24.29 -29.40 -10.38
C LEU A 616 23.04 -29.52 -9.48
N ALA A 617 22.55 -28.40 -8.95
CA ALA A 617 21.28 -28.34 -8.21
C ALA A 617 20.07 -28.81 -9.05
N ASP A 618 20.14 -28.66 -10.37
CA ASP A 618 19.05 -28.97 -11.31
C ASP A 618 19.23 -30.34 -12.00
N VAL A 619 20.38 -31.02 -11.83
CA VAL A 619 20.62 -32.36 -12.37
C VAL A 619 20.05 -33.42 -11.41
N SER A 620 18.73 -33.56 -11.39
CA SER A 620 17.99 -34.38 -10.43
C SER A 620 17.76 -35.85 -10.79
N THR A 621 18.14 -36.31 -12.00
CA THR A 621 17.95 -37.71 -12.42
C THR A 621 19.11 -38.23 -13.25
N GLY A 622 19.30 -39.55 -13.22
CA GLY A 622 20.33 -40.22 -14.02
C GLY A 622 20.11 -40.04 -15.53
N GLU A 623 18.86 -39.99 -15.97
CA GLU A 623 18.51 -39.77 -17.39
C GLU A 623 18.92 -38.39 -17.89
N MET A 624 18.77 -37.33 -17.08
CA MET A 624 19.24 -36.00 -17.48
C MET A 624 20.76 -35.94 -17.63
N LEU A 625 21.50 -36.63 -16.74
CA LEU A 625 22.94 -36.77 -16.87
C LEU A 625 23.28 -37.51 -18.17
N ILE A 626 22.66 -38.66 -18.43
CA ILE A 626 22.89 -39.45 -19.65
C ILE A 626 22.56 -38.65 -20.92
N SER A 627 21.41 -37.97 -20.96
CA SER A 627 21.00 -37.18 -22.13
C SER A 627 21.93 -36.00 -22.38
N THR A 628 22.39 -35.35 -21.31
CA THR A 628 23.37 -34.25 -21.40
C THR A 628 24.71 -34.77 -21.88
N THR A 629 25.23 -35.87 -21.31
CA THR A 629 26.45 -36.52 -21.83
C THR A 629 26.30 -36.83 -23.32
N LYS A 630 25.16 -37.39 -23.74
CA LYS A 630 24.90 -37.76 -25.14
C LYS A 630 24.94 -36.58 -26.10
N SER A 631 24.54 -35.37 -25.67
CA SER A 631 24.56 -34.19 -26.54
C SER A 631 25.97 -33.62 -26.78
N TYR A 632 26.93 -33.90 -25.90
CA TYR A 632 28.32 -33.44 -26.05
C TYR A 632 29.22 -34.50 -26.68
N VAL A 633 28.91 -35.78 -26.49
CA VAL A 633 29.64 -36.87 -27.14
C VAL A 633 29.37 -36.85 -28.65
N SER A 634 30.44 -36.98 -29.44
CA SER A 634 30.34 -37.03 -30.91
C SER A 634 29.51 -38.23 -31.39
N ASN A 635 28.85 -38.10 -32.55
CA ASN A 635 28.12 -39.21 -33.21
C ASN A 635 29.01 -40.43 -33.54
N ASP A 636 30.33 -40.33 -33.42
CA ASP A 636 31.27 -41.42 -33.66
C ASP A 636 31.41 -42.35 -32.44
N ILE A 637 30.28 -42.94 -32.06
CA ILE A 637 30.13 -43.91 -30.94
C ILE A 637 31.06 -45.12 -31.12
N LYS A 638 31.56 -45.36 -32.35
CA LYS A 638 32.51 -46.43 -32.69
C LYS A 638 33.88 -46.27 -32.02
N LYS A 639 34.20 -45.08 -31.49
CA LYS A 639 35.41 -44.84 -30.71
C LYS A 639 35.33 -45.38 -29.28
N ILE A 640 34.12 -45.67 -28.78
CA ILE A 640 33.94 -46.37 -27.51
C ILE A 640 34.24 -47.86 -27.77
N THR A 641 35.38 -48.33 -27.28
CA THR A 641 35.87 -49.68 -27.57
C THR A 641 35.38 -50.71 -26.56
N MET A 642 35.68 -51.98 -26.81
CA MET A 642 35.43 -53.09 -25.88
C MET A 642 36.38 -53.08 -24.65
N SER A 643 37.29 -52.11 -24.54
CA SER A 643 38.15 -51.90 -23.36
C SER A 643 37.60 -50.79 -22.47
N ILE A 644 37.41 -51.09 -21.19
CA ILE A 644 37.02 -50.11 -20.17
C ILE A 644 38.09 -49.03 -20.07
N SER A 645 39.37 -49.41 -20.06
CA SER A 645 40.51 -48.49 -19.95
C SER A 645 40.54 -47.49 -21.11
N SER A 646 40.44 -47.96 -22.35
CA SER A 646 40.37 -47.08 -23.52
C SER A 646 39.09 -46.24 -23.56
N GLY A 647 37.97 -46.78 -23.09
CA GLY A 647 36.72 -46.02 -22.99
C GLY A 647 36.79 -44.88 -21.97
N LYS A 648 37.53 -45.05 -20.87
CA LYS A 648 37.81 -43.97 -19.91
C LYS A 648 38.71 -42.89 -20.54
N GLU A 649 39.74 -43.27 -21.28
CA GLU A 649 40.57 -42.32 -22.03
C GLU A 649 39.75 -41.49 -23.03
N TYR A 650 38.75 -42.11 -23.67
CA TYR A 650 37.81 -41.42 -24.54
C TYR A 650 36.87 -40.45 -23.79
N ALA A 651 36.49 -40.78 -22.54
CA ALA A 651 35.62 -39.93 -21.72
C ALA A 651 36.33 -38.68 -21.18
N ASN A 652 37.64 -38.73 -20.92
CA ASN A 652 38.45 -37.63 -20.36
C ASN A 652 38.22 -36.24 -21.00
N PRO A 653 38.32 -36.07 -22.33
CA PRO A 653 38.10 -34.74 -22.95
C PRO A 653 36.67 -34.21 -22.73
N TYR A 654 35.68 -35.10 -22.58
CA TYR A 654 34.30 -34.70 -22.30
C TYR A 654 34.08 -34.37 -20.83
N ASN A 655 34.80 -35.03 -19.91
CA ASN A 655 34.78 -34.69 -18.48
C ASN A 655 35.15 -33.21 -18.26
N ASP A 656 36.19 -32.72 -18.94
CA ASP A 656 36.63 -31.32 -18.80
C ASP A 656 35.71 -30.31 -19.51
N GLN A 657 34.89 -30.76 -20.47
CA GLN A 657 33.89 -29.93 -21.14
C GLN A 657 32.56 -29.87 -20.37
N LEU A 658 32.15 -31.00 -19.78
CA LEU A 658 30.87 -31.14 -19.10
C LEU A 658 30.96 -30.69 -17.64
N VAL A 659 31.99 -31.10 -16.90
CA VAL A 659 32.09 -30.80 -15.47
C VAL A 659 32.81 -29.47 -15.28
N LYS A 660 32.04 -28.42 -14.99
CA LYS A 660 32.53 -27.05 -14.77
C LYS A 660 32.23 -26.60 -13.34
N PRO A 661 32.97 -25.63 -12.78
CA PRO A 661 34.12 -24.95 -13.35
C PRO A 661 35.41 -25.81 -13.24
N SER A 662 36.54 -25.25 -13.66
CA SER A 662 37.84 -25.91 -13.50
C SER A 662 38.23 -26.06 -12.02
N GLU A 663 39.06 -27.05 -11.67
CA GLU A 663 39.41 -27.36 -10.27
C GLU A 663 39.92 -26.13 -9.49
N GLY A 664 40.68 -25.24 -10.13
CA GLY A 664 41.24 -24.04 -9.49
C GLY A 664 40.20 -22.96 -9.13
N GLU A 665 38.99 -23.05 -9.68
CA GLU A 665 37.86 -22.12 -9.47
C GLU A 665 36.80 -22.68 -8.51
N LEU A 666 36.98 -23.90 -8.00
CA LEU A 666 36.14 -24.47 -6.96
C LEU A 666 36.26 -23.67 -5.65
N TYR A 667 35.31 -23.92 -4.74
CA TYR A 667 35.31 -23.30 -3.43
C TYR A 667 36.64 -23.56 -2.70
N LYS A 668 37.28 -22.48 -2.22
CA LYS A 668 38.49 -22.56 -1.41
C LYS A 668 38.13 -22.32 0.05
N LYS A 669 38.59 -23.19 0.94
CA LYS A 669 38.41 -23.05 2.38
C LYS A 669 38.83 -21.65 2.81
N LYS A 670 38.01 -21.05 3.66
CA LYS A 670 38.33 -19.82 4.37
C LYS A 670 38.46 -20.16 5.85
N ASP A 671 39.43 -19.53 6.50
CA ASP A 671 39.52 -19.60 7.96
C ASP A 671 38.30 -18.93 8.56
N ILE A 672 37.67 -19.62 9.49
CA ILE A 672 36.48 -19.14 10.18
C ILE A 672 36.92 -18.66 11.54
N SER A 673 36.55 -17.43 11.87
CA SER A 673 36.97 -16.79 13.11
C SER A 673 35.78 -16.20 13.84
N ARG A 674 35.81 -16.33 15.18
CA ARG A 674 34.92 -15.63 16.12
C ARG A 674 35.62 -14.49 16.85
N LYS A 675 36.58 -13.83 16.19
CA LYS A 675 37.14 -12.55 16.65
C LYS A 675 36.22 -11.39 16.25
N VAL A 676 36.51 -10.19 16.77
CA VAL A 676 35.84 -8.91 16.47
C VAL A 676 35.51 -8.75 14.97
N ASN A 677 36.48 -9.03 14.10
CA ASN A 677 36.36 -8.94 12.64
C ASN A 677 36.22 -10.30 11.95
N GLY A 678 35.81 -11.34 12.66
CA GLY A 678 35.66 -12.65 12.08
C GLY A 678 34.44 -12.77 11.16
N ASN A 679 34.13 -13.98 10.73
CA ASN A 679 33.19 -14.32 9.65
C ASN A 679 32.33 -15.55 9.97
N ASP A 680 32.38 -16.10 11.19
CA ASP A 680 31.53 -17.23 11.56
C ASP A 680 30.04 -16.86 11.44
N PRO A 681 29.25 -17.63 10.66
CA PRO A 681 27.82 -17.46 10.53
C PRO A 681 27.05 -17.57 11.84
N ASN A 682 27.55 -18.35 12.80
CA ASN A 682 26.94 -18.40 14.12
C ASN A 682 27.33 -17.14 14.93
N LEU A 683 26.32 -16.41 15.41
CA LEU A 683 26.52 -15.22 16.25
C LEU A 683 26.47 -15.58 17.75
N ASP A 684 26.07 -16.80 18.08
CA ASP A 684 26.00 -17.30 19.45
C ASP A 684 27.32 -17.97 19.88
N ASN A 685 27.49 -18.11 21.20
CA ASN A 685 28.66 -18.79 21.75
C ASN A 685 28.58 -20.30 21.55
N VAL A 686 29.65 -20.88 21.03
CA VAL A 686 29.96 -22.32 21.21
C VAL A 686 30.90 -22.47 22.39
N ASN A 687 31.91 -21.59 22.50
CA ASN A 687 32.92 -21.62 23.55
C ASN A 687 32.85 -20.37 24.45
N PRO A 688 33.24 -20.48 25.74
CA PRO A 688 33.26 -19.33 26.66
C PRO A 688 34.21 -18.20 26.26
N THR A 689 35.17 -18.47 25.37
CA THR A 689 36.18 -17.52 24.90
C THR A 689 35.82 -16.84 23.58
N ASP A 690 34.70 -17.21 22.97
CA ASP A 690 34.25 -16.64 21.69
C ASP A 690 33.82 -15.19 21.87
N HIS A 691 34.15 -14.32 20.90
CA HIS A 691 33.77 -12.92 20.94
C HIS A 691 32.39 -12.74 20.28
N ILE A 692 31.39 -12.38 21.10
CA ILE A 692 30.06 -12.00 20.61
C ILE A 692 30.03 -10.48 20.40
N PRO A 693 29.51 -9.99 19.25
CA PRO A 693 29.26 -8.57 19.06
C PRO A 693 28.44 -7.97 20.23
N PRO A 694 28.95 -6.94 20.94
CA PRO A 694 28.33 -6.41 22.15
C PRO A 694 26.87 -5.99 21.99
N LEU A 695 26.53 -5.38 20.84
CA LEU A 695 25.16 -4.98 20.55
C LEU A 695 24.25 -6.20 20.42
N TYR A 696 24.65 -7.23 19.67
CA TYR A 696 23.86 -8.46 19.55
C TYR A 696 23.67 -9.15 20.92
N ALA A 697 24.72 -9.21 21.75
CA ALA A 697 24.63 -9.76 23.10
C ALA A 697 23.65 -8.98 23.99
N ALA A 698 23.64 -7.65 23.91
CA ALA A 698 22.71 -6.80 24.64
C ALA A 698 21.25 -7.01 24.19
N LEU A 699 21.01 -7.07 22.88
CA LEU A 699 19.69 -7.33 22.31
C LEU A 699 19.16 -8.71 22.71
N LYS A 700 20.01 -9.74 22.59
CA LYS A 700 19.65 -11.11 22.97
C LYS A 700 19.32 -11.24 24.46
N LYS A 701 20.11 -10.61 25.32
CA LYS A 701 19.88 -10.58 26.76
C LYS A 701 18.54 -9.91 27.10
N HIS A 702 18.16 -8.88 26.36
CA HIS A 702 16.93 -8.14 26.61
C HIS A 702 15.69 -8.87 26.08
N PHE A 703 15.69 -9.30 24.81
CA PHE A 703 14.49 -9.85 24.16
C PHE A 703 14.35 -11.38 24.27
N GLY A 704 15.43 -12.14 24.45
CA GLY A 704 15.37 -13.61 24.49
C GLY A 704 14.78 -14.19 23.19
N ASP A 705 13.78 -15.07 23.31
CA ASP A 705 12.97 -15.51 22.16
C ASP A 705 11.83 -14.48 21.91
N PRO A 706 11.90 -13.71 20.81
CA PRO A 706 10.94 -12.66 20.54
C PRO A 706 9.62 -13.18 19.95
N SER A 707 9.44 -14.48 19.69
CA SER A 707 8.29 -15.00 18.94
C SER A 707 6.95 -14.69 19.58
N ALA A 708 6.83 -14.89 20.90
CA ALA A 708 5.61 -14.54 21.65
C ALA A 708 5.43 -13.01 21.78
N THR A 709 6.53 -12.29 21.92
CA THR A 709 6.54 -10.81 22.03
C THR A 709 6.11 -10.17 20.72
N GLU A 710 6.54 -10.70 19.58
CA GLU A 710 6.18 -10.22 18.24
C GLU A 710 4.66 -10.28 18.02
N GLN A 711 4.01 -11.39 18.40
CA GLN A 711 2.56 -11.55 18.30
C GLN A 711 1.82 -10.47 19.10
N LYS A 712 2.30 -10.17 20.32
CA LYS A 712 1.72 -9.11 21.17
C LYS A 712 1.94 -7.72 20.56
N VAL A 713 3.13 -7.44 20.02
CA VAL A 713 3.42 -6.17 19.34
C VAL A 713 2.48 -5.97 18.16
N ASP A 714 2.30 -6.98 17.30
CA ASP A 714 1.38 -6.90 16.16
C ASP A 714 -0.07 -6.69 16.61
N GLN A 715 -0.50 -7.38 17.67
CA GLN A 715 -1.83 -7.20 18.26
C GLN A 715 -2.06 -5.76 18.73
N TYR A 716 -1.15 -5.22 19.54
CA TYR A 716 -1.30 -3.88 20.11
C TYR A 716 -1.09 -2.76 19.08
N LYS A 717 -0.24 -2.97 18.07
CA LYS A 717 -0.17 -2.06 16.91
C LYS A 717 -1.51 -1.98 16.18
N LYS A 718 -2.13 -3.12 15.88
CA LYS A 718 -3.47 -3.14 15.27
C LYS A 718 -4.52 -2.42 16.11
N GLN A 719 -4.49 -2.59 17.44
CA GLN A 719 -5.39 -1.88 18.34
C GLN A 719 -5.15 -0.36 18.31
N ASN A 720 -3.90 0.09 18.34
CA ASN A 720 -3.55 1.51 18.21
C ASN A 720 -3.97 2.10 16.85
N ASP A 721 -3.80 1.35 15.77
CA ASP A 721 -4.27 1.74 14.43
C ASP A 721 -5.80 1.83 14.37
N GLU A 722 -6.51 0.93 15.06
CA GLU A 722 -7.97 0.94 15.14
C GLU A 722 -8.48 2.18 15.89
N PHE A 723 -7.86 2.56 17.01
CA PHE A 723 -8.20 3.81 17.70
C PHE A 723 -7.98 5.04 16.81
N THR A 724 -6.88 5.06 16.07
CA THR A 724 -6.59 6.14 15.12
C THR A 724 -7.63 6.18 13.99
N LYS A 725 -8.00 5.03 13.43
CA LYS A 725 -9.05 4.92 12.40
C LYS A 725 -10.41 5.39 12.89
N GLN A 726 -10.81 5.02 14.10
CA GLN A 726 -12.07 5.50 14.70
C GLN A 726 -12.07 7.03 14.80
N GLY A 727 -10.95 7.63 15.22
CA GLY A 727 -10.76 9.08 15.20
C GLY A 727 -10.86 9.68 13.79
N ASP A 728 -10.17 9.09 12.81
CA ASP A 728 -10.18 9.55 11.42
C ASP A 728 -11.57 9.42 10.76
N GLU A 729 -12.34 8.39 11.09
CA GLU A 729 -13.72 8.22 10.65
C GLU A 729 -14.62 9.32 11.22
N LYS A 730 -14.51 9.59 12.52
CA LYS A 730 -15.24 10.69 13.19
C LYS A 730 -14.85 12.06 12.63
N LYS A 731 -13.56 12.28 12.37
CA LYS A 731 -13.06 13.48 11.70
C LYS A 731 -13.66 13.63 10.30
N LYS A 732 -13.73 12.56 9.51
CA LYS A 732 -14.36 12.60 8.17
C LYS A 732 -15.85 12.96 8.25
N SER A 733 -16.59 12.49 9.26
CA SER A 733 -17.98 12.91 9.48
C SER A 733 -18.09 14.37 9.91
N ALA A 734 -17.19 14.86 10.77
CA ALA A 734 -17.21 16.24 11.28
C ALA A 734 -16.80 17.29 10.24
N LEU A 735 -15.94 16.91 9.28
CA LEU A 735 -15.50 17.79 8.20
C LEU A 735 -16.50 17.87 7.03
N ARG A 736 -17.49 16.97 7.00
CA ARG A 736 -18.54 16.99 5.98
C ARG A 736 -19.67 17.89 6.41
N TYR A 737 -20.16 18.68 5.47
CA TYR A 737 -21.48 19.28 5.60
C TYR A 737 -22.54 18.19 5.37
N ASP A 738 -22.89 17.46 6.44
CA ASP A 738 -24.11 16.66 6.52
C ASP A 738 -25.14 17.48 7.31
N SER A 739 -25.66 18.54 6.69
CA SER A 739 -26.75 19.31 7.29
C SER A 739 -28.03 18.48 7.28
N TYR A 740 -28.42 18.01 8.47
CA TYR A 740 -29.80 17.63 8.80
C TYR A 740 -30.73 18.86 8.82
N LEU A 741 -30.27 20.06 8.41
CA LEU A 741 -30.84 21.38 8.69
C LEU A 741 -31.24 22.19 7.43
N VAL A 742 -31.70 21.53 6.36
CA VAL A 742 -32.23 22.12 5.09
C VAL A 742 -31.15 22.26 4.01
N ASP A 743 -31.54 22.00 2.75
CA ASP A 743 -30.70 22.17 1.57
C ASP A 743 -30.19 23.62 1.46
N PRO A 744 -28.87 23.87 1.41
CA PRO A 744 -28.34 25.19 1.13
C PRO A 744 -28.78 25.63 -0.27
N GLY A 745 -28.92 26.94 -0.50
CA GLY A 745 -29.27 27.47 -1.81
C GLY A 745 -28.33 26.96 -2.92
N THR A 746 -28.84 26.74 -4.14
CA THR A 746 -28.06 26.20 -5.27
C THR A 746 -27.24 27.27 -6.00
N GLY A 747 -27.04 28.44 -5.40
CA GLY A 747 -26.40 29.59 -6.05
C GLY A 747 -24.90 29.38 -6.26
N THR A 748 -24.43 29.50 -7.50
CA THR A 748 -23.00 29.67 -7.81
C THR A 748 -22.65 31.15 -7.76
N LEU A 749 -21.66 31.52 -6.95
CA LEU A 749 -21.18 32.89 -6.83
C LEU A 749 -19.77 33.03 -7.44
N PRO A 750 -19.40 34.23 -7.91
CA PRO A 750 -18.03 34.48 -8.34
C PRO A 750 -17.07 34.24 -7.17
N ALA A 751 -15.96 33.55 -7.45
CA ALA A 751 -14.88 33.41 -6.48
C ALA A 751 -14.22 34.78 -6.27
N VAL A 752 -14.12 35.21 -5.02
CA VAL A 752 -13.48 36.48 -4.63
C VAL A 752 -12.28 36.16 -3.74
N GLY A 753 -11.26 37.02 -3.71
CA GLY A 753 -10.09 36.80 -2.86
C GLY A 753 -10.49 36.64 -1.38
N SER A 754 -10.04 35.57 -0.72
CA SER A 754 -10.44 35.28 0.66
C SER A 754 -9.92 36.34 1.63
N SER A 755 -10.75 36.77 2.58
CA SER A 755 -10.35 37.64 3.70
C SER A 755 -9.51 36.93 4.77
N GLY A 756 -9.05 35.71 4.51
CA GLY A 756 -8.53 34.78 5.50
C GLY A 756 -9.66 34.12 6.30
N GLY A 757 -9.55 32.82 6.57
CA GLY A 757 -10.56 32.07 7.33
C GLY A 757 -10.78 32.59 8.75
N MET A 758 -11.78 32.05 9.45
CA MET A 758 -12.16 32.47 10.81
C MET A 758 -10.96 32.51 11.79
N LEU A 759 -10.04 31.56 11.63
CA LEU A 759 -8.85 31.40 12.48
C LEU A 759 -7.83 32.52 12.29
N SER A 760 -7.62 33.00 11.05
CA SER A 760 -6.75 34.15 10.79
C SER A 760 -7.35 35.46 11.29
N GLN A 761 -8.66 35.65 11.13
CA GLN A 761 -9.33 36.86 11.61
C GLN A 761 -9.34 36.95 13.14
N LEU A 762 -9.56 35.84 13.84
CA LEU A 762 -9.45 35.78 15.31
C LEU A 762 -8.03 36.03 15.80
N LYS A 763 -7.02 35.49 15.11
CA LYS A 763 -5.61 35.68 15.45
C LYS A 763 -5.18 37.14 15.25
N GLU A 764 -5.55 37.73 14.11
CA GLU A 764 -5.30 39.15 13.85
C GLU A 764 -5.99 40.05 14.89
N LEU A 765 -7.24 39.76 15.27
CA LEU A 765 -7.96 40.51 16.31
C LEU A 765 -7.27 40.36 17.68
N ALA A 766 -6.85 39.15 18.07
CA ALA A 766 -6.15 38.91 19.32
C ALA A 766 -4.79 39.63 19.38
N GLU A 767 -4.04 39.63 18.28
CA GLU A 767 -2.79 40.40 18.14
C GLU A 767 -3.05 41.91 18.23
N LEU A 768 -4.16 42.39 17.69
CA LEU A 768 -4.58 43.79 17.74
C LEU A 768 -4.99 44.21 19.16
N ILE A 769 -5.78 43.39 19.86
CA ILE A 769 -6.16 43.59 21.27
C ILE A 769 -4.91 43.57 22.16
N GLY A 770 -3.96 42.68 21.90
CA GLY A 770 -2.67 42.63 22.58
C GLY A 770 -1.83 43.90 22.40
N LYS A 771 -1.84 44.49 21.19
CA LYS A 771 -1.19 45.79 20.91
C LYS A 771 -1.88 46.96 21.61
N VAL A 772 -3.22 46.96 21.68
CA VAL A 772 -3.99 47.97 22.44
C VAL A 772 -3.72 47.89 23.94
N ALA A 773 -3.64 46.67 24.50
CA ALA A 773 -3.30 46.47 25.91
C ALA A 773 -1.88 46.97 26.27
N ASN A 774 -0.98 47.04 25.29
CA ASN A 774 0.40 47.52 25.43
C ASN A 774 0.58 49.03 25.12
N GLY A 775 -0.49 49.78 24.85
CA GLY A 775 -0.48 51.25 24.86
C GLY A 775 -0.25 51.96 23.52
N ASP A 776 -0.36 51.28 22.38
CA ASP A 776 -0.16 51.86 21.04
C ASP A 776 -1.52 52.15 20.37
N ILE A 777 -2.04 53.38 20.51
CA ILE A 777 -3.48 53.68 20.36
C ILE A 777 -3.84 54.43 19.05
N THR A 778 -2.89 55.08 18.36
CA THR A 778 -3.24 56.10 17.34
C THR A 778 -3.39 55.60 15.90
N GLU A 779 -2.61 54.62 15.43
CA GLU A 779 -2.82 53.98 14.11
C GLU A 779 -3.75 52.76 14.20
N VAL A 780 -3.88 52.20 15.41
CA VAL A 780 -4.62 50.97 15.70
C VAL A 780 -6.13 51.20 15.70
N ALA A 781 -6.62 52.42 15.99
CA ALA A 781 -8.05 52.69 16.17
C ALA A 781 -8.89 52.54 14.89
N ALA A 782 -8.38 52.86 13.70
CA ALA A 782 -9.14 52.77 12.46
C ALA A 782 -9.27 51.32 11.95
N ASP A 783 -8.15 50.58 11.89
CA ASP A 783 -8.14 49.17 11.48
C ASP A 783 -8.79 48.25 12.55
N ALA A 784 -8.62 48.56 13.84
CA ALA A 784 -9.37 47.91 14.91
C ALA A 784 -10.87 48.14 14.76
N ARG A 785 -11.30 49.38 14.53
CA ARG A 785 -12.71 49.74 14.39
C ARG A 785 -13.33 49.10 13.17
N ASP A 786 -12.66 49.12 12.03
CA ASP A 786 -13.19 48.56 10.78
C ASP A 786 -13.26 47.01 10.88
N LYS A 787 -12.27 46.35 11.50
CA LYS A 787 -12.35 44.91 11.82
C LYS A 787 -13.35 44.59 12.93
N LEU A 788 -13.54 45.49 13.90
CA LEU A 788 -14.59 45.36 14.92
C LEU A 788 -15.96 45.47 14.28
N PHE A 789 -16.15 46.35 13.29
CA PHE A 789 -17.38 46.48 12.52
C PHE A 789 -17.63 45.26 11.62
N VAL A 790 -16.60 44.67 11.03
CA VAL A 790 -16.72 43.40 10.28
C VAL A 790 -17.08 42.25 11.21
N ILE A 791 -16.46 42.16 12.38
CA ILE A 791 -16.75 41.13 13.39
C ILE A 791 -18.11 41.36 14.05
N GLU A 792 -18.50 42.60 14.31
CA GLU A 792 -19.84 43.00 14.76
C GLU A 792 -20.88 42.66 13.69
N TYR A 793 -20.63 42.97 12.43
CA TYR A 793 -21.48 42.56 11.30
C TYR A 793 -21.62 41.03 11.22
N ILE A 794 -20.51 40.28 11.33
CA ILE A 794 -20.49 38.80 11.33
C ILE A 794 -21.22 38.20 12.56
N MET A 795 -21.11 38.84 13.73
CA MET A 795 -21.70 38.37 14.98
C MET A 795 -23.16 38.83 15.20
N ASP A 796 -23.58 39.96 14.62
CA ASP A 796 -24.96 40.49 14.69
C ASP A 796 -25.85 40.04 13.51
N MET A 797 -25.27 39.76 12.33
CA MET A 797 -25.95 39.04 11.22
C MET A 797 -25.78 37.53 11.39
N PHE A 798 -26.15 36.99 12.56
CA PHE A 798 -26.19 35.54 12.71
C PHE A 798 -26.87 34.92 11.48
N SER A 799 -26.22 33.91 10.91
CA SER A 799 -26.65 33.26 9.67
C SER A 799 -28.14 32.95 9.70
N HIS A 800 -28.76 32.84 8.52
CA HIS A 800 -30.18 32.49 8.46
C HIS A 800 -30.51 31.20 9.23
N ALA A 801 -29.52 30.37 9.58
CA ALA A 801 -29.65 29.24 10.49
C ALA A 801 -30.07 29.66 11.90
N THR A 802 -29.33 30.56 12.56
CA THR A 802 -29.63 31.00 13.93
C THR A 802 -30.94 31.77 14.01
N TYR A 803 -31.27 32.53 12.95
CA TYR A 803 -32.55 33.24 12.89
C TYR A 803 -33.75 32.30 12.76
N SER A 804 -33.68 31.33 11.83
CA SER A 804 -34.73 30.32 11.67
C SER A 804 -34.91 29.53 12.97
N ASN A 805 -33.78 29.25 13.61
CA ASN A 805 -33.68 28.59 14.90
C ASN A 805 -34.37 29.36 16.04
N GLU A 806 -34.05 30.65 16.22
CA GLU A 806 -34.67 31.51 17.24
C GLU A 806 -36.17 31.70 16.98
N ALA A 807 -36.58 31.77 15.72
CA ALA A 807 -37.98 31.89 15.33
C ALA A 807 -38.81 30.64 15.70
N TRP A 808 -38.27 29.42 15.52
CA TRP A 808 -38.96 28.21 15.97
C TRP A 808 -39.18 28.22 17.49
N TYR A 809 -38.21 28.67 18.28
CA TYR A 809 -38.38 28.83 19.73
C TYR A 809 -39.45 29.87 20.08
N LYS A 810 -39.43 31.05 19.44
CA LYS A 810 -40.44 32.09 19.67
C LYS A 810 -41.86 31.64 19.30
N ARG A 811 -42.00 30.80 18.26
CA ARG A 811 -43.27 30.20 17.85
C ARG A 811 -43.76 29.15 18.85
N GLU A 812 -42.86 28.30 19.37
CA GLU A 812 -43.19 27.33 20.43
C GLU A 812 -43.57 28.05 21.73
N GLU A 813 -42.82 29.08 22.13
CA GLU A 813 -43.09 29.86 23.33
C GLU A 813 -44.47 30.53 23.27
N LYS A 814 -44.84 31.12 22.13
CA LYS A 814 -46.17 31.69 21.92
C LYS A 814 -47.29 30.65 21.94
N ALA A 815 -47.03 29.42 21.50
CA ALA A 815 -48.02 28.35 21.45
C ALA A 815 -48.21 27.64 22.79
N ASN A 816 -47.12 27.39 23.54
CA ASN A 816 -47.09 26.49 24.69
C ASN A 816 -46.59 27.14 26.00
N GLY A 817 -46.13 28.40 25.99
CA GLY A 817 -45.81 29.19 27.18
C GLY A 817 -44.48 28.89 27.87
N SER A 818 -43.60 28.06 27.27
CA SER A 818 -42.27 27.73 27.81
C SER A 818 -41.25 27.56 26.68
N LEU A 819 -40.05 28.11 26.87
CA LEU A 819 -38.89 27.87 25.99
C LEU A 819 -38.34 26.45 26.24
N LEU A 820 -38.34 25.59 25.22
CA LEU A 820 -37.59 24.32 25.25
C LEU A 820 -36.08 24.58 25.05
N HIS A 821 -35.22 23.71 25.58
CA HIS A 821 -33.75 23.80 25.44
C HIS A 821 -33.26 23.25 24.08
N ALA A 822 -31.98 23.52 23.77
CA ALA A 822 -31.28 23.15 22.52
C ALA A 822 -31.39 21.66 22.14
N ASP A 823 -31.73 20.79 23.07
CA ASP A 823 -31.69 19.34 22.88
C ASP A 823 -32.88 18.81 22.05
N ASN A 824 -33.88 19.65 21.75
CA ASN A 824 -35.12 19.28 21.04
C ASN A 824 -35.25 19.88 19.62
N TRP A 825 -34.12 20.20 18.99
CA TRP A 825 -34.06 20.85 17.67
C TRP A 825 -34.93 20.18 16.60
N ASP A 826 -34.81 18.86 16.46
CA ASP A 826 -35.47 18.11 15.37
C ASP A 826 -37.00 18.15 15.49
N ALA A 827 -37.51 18.02 16.71
CA ALA A 827 -38.94 18.05 16.98
C ALA A 827 -39.57 19.43 16.71
N LEU A 828 -38.84 20.52 17.01
CA LEU A 828 -39.27 21.89 16.72
C LEU A 828 -39.25 22.19 15.23
N LYS A 829 -38.20 21.73 14.53
CA LYS A 829 -38.06 21.88 13.08
C LYS A 829 -39.20 21.20 12.33
N ASP A 830 -39.49 19.94 12.62
CA ASP A 830 -40.55 19.19 11.93
C ASP A 830 -41.92 19.83 12.11
N LYS A 831 -42.16 20.41 13.29
CA LYS A 831 -43.42 21.08 13.63
C LYS A 831 -43.60 22.43 12.90
N TYR A 832 -42.55 23.25 12.75
CA TYR A 832 -42.67 24.63 12.27
C TYR A 832 -42.05 24.93 10.90
N SER A 833 -41.25 24.03 10.34
CA SER A 833 -40.56 24.22 9.05
C SER A 833 -41.50 24.49 7.87
N SER A 834 -42.66 23.81 7.83
CA SER A 834 -43.66 24.00 6.78
C SER A 834 -44.26 25.41 6.80
N ALA A 835 -44.51 25.95 8.00
CA ALA A 835 -45.04 27.30 8.21
C ALA A 835 -43.99 28.41 7.97
N PHE A 836 -42.73 28.06 7.72
CA PHE A 836 -41.67 29.02 7.41
C PHE A 836 -41.64 29.41 5.92
N LYS A 837 -42.34 28.66 5.06
CA LYS A 837 -42.40 28.85 3.60
C LYS A 837 -43.53 29.77 3.12
N GLU A 838 -44.46 30.14 4.00
CA GLU A 838 -45.60 30.99 3.66
C GLU A 838 -45.39 32.43 4.15
N LEU A 839 -45.67 33.41 3.28
CA LEU A 839 -45.62 34.83 3.62
C LEU A 839 -46.91 35.23 4.36
N ASN A 840 -46.88 35.20 5.70
CA ASN A 840 -48.02 35.58 6.54
C ASN A 840 -47.65 36.71 7.52
N LEU A 841 -47.71 37.95 7.02
CA LEU A 841 -47.37 39.17 7.76
C LEU A 841 -48.26 39.45 8.99
N PHE A 842 -49.39 38.76 9.14
CA PHE A 842 -50.37 39.00 10.21
C PHE A 842 -50.18 38.07 11.41
N GLU A 843 -49.69 36.85 11.21
CA GLU A 843 -49.44 35.87 12.28
C GLU A 843 -47.94 35.63 12.54
N TYR A 844 -47.11 35.72 11.51
CA TYR A 844 -45.70 35.32 11.54
C TYR A 844 -44.80 36.40 10.90
N THR A 845 -44.31 37.33 11.72
CA THR A 845 -43.38 38.40 11.28
C THR A 845 -41.90 38.02 11.45
N ASP A 846 -41.63 36.77 11.84
CA ASP A 846 -40.34 36.23 12.26
C ASP A 846 -39.67 35.35 11.18
N ASN A 847 -40.21 35.28 9.97
CA ASN A 847 -39.61 34.62 8.80
C ASN A 847 -39.48 35.56 7.59
N VAL A 848 -39.57 36.87 7.81
CA VAL A 848 -39.48 37.90 6.77
C VAL A 848 -38.36 38.90 7.04
N SER A 849 -37.74 39.41 5.98
CA SER A 849 -36.75 40.48 6.03
C SER A 849 -37.40 41.83 6.40
N LEU A 850 -36.57 42.85 6.68
CA LEU A 850 -37.05 44.22 6.91
C LEU A 850 -37.78 44.84 5.69
N THR A 851 -37.64 44.23 4.50
CA THR A 851 -38.39 44.58 3.28
C THR A 851 -39.66 43.76 3.08
N ASN A 852 -40.08 42.99 4.08
CA ASN A 852 -41.24 42.08 4.03
C ASN A 852 -41.09 40.97 2.96
N GLN A 853 -39.86 40.54 2.66
CA GLN A 853 -39.59 39.40 1.77
C GLN A 853 -39.30 38.14 2.59
N LEU A 854 -39.72 36.98 2.10
CA LEU A 854 -39.54 35.69 2.80
C LEU A 854 -38.05 35.32 2.86
N ILE A 855 -37.54 35.05 4.05
CA ILE A 855 -36.16 34.58 4.25
C ILE A 855 -36.13 33.06 3.98
N SER A 856 -35.68 32.66 2.78
CA SER A 856 -35.70 31.26 2.32
C SER A 856 -34.63 30.99 1.25
N ASN A 857 -34.40 29.71 0.94
CA ASN A 857 -33.51 29.28 -0.14
C ASN A 857 -33.96 29.70 -1.55
N GLU A 858 -35.26 29.99 -1.75
CA GLU A 858 -35.80 30.45 -3.05
C GLU A 858 -35.53 31.93 -3.33
N LYS A 859 -35.42 32.74 -2.28
CA LYS A 859 -35.26 34.20 -2.38
C LYS A 859 -33.87 34.70 -1.99
N ASN A 860 -33.11 33.91 -1.21
CA ASN A 860 -31.78 34.28 -0.73
C ASN A 860 -30.72 33.29 -1.25
N ALA A 861 -29.85 33.77 -2.15
CA ALA A 861 -28.84 32.93 -2.79
C ALA A 861 -27.81 32.33 -1.80
N LEU A 862 -27.54 33.01 -0.69
CA LEU A 862 -26.58 32.62 0.35
C LEU A 862 -27.22 31.96 1.59
N TYR A 863 -28.49 31.57 1.50
CA TYR A 863 -29.28 31.08 2.65
C TYR A 863 -28.53 30.02 3.47
N LEU A 864 -28.28 30.33 4.75
CA LEU A 864 -27.58 29.53 5.78
C LEU A 864 -26.05 29.56 5.76
N ALA A 865 -25.42 30.26 4.81
CA ALA A 865 -23.96 30.28 4.68
C ALA A 865 -23.40 31.64 4.20
N GLU A 866 -24.08 32.72 4.61
CA GLU A 866 -23.74 34.10 4.28
C GLU A 866 -22.37 34.49 4.88
N VAL A 867 -22.19 34.14 6.16
CA VAL A 867 -20.97 34.43 6.93
C VAL A 867 -19.79 33.62 6.39
N GLU A 868 -20.01 32.35 6.08
CA GLU A 868 -19.01 31.44 5.54
C GLU A 868 -18.54 31.90 4.16
N TYR A 869 -19.44 32.39 3.29
CA TYR A 869 -19.03 32.99 2.02
C TYR A 869 -18.21 34.27 2.21
N CYS A 870 -18.57 35.13 3.17
CA CYS A 870 -17.76 36.31 3.51
C CYS A 870 -16.36 35.96 4.01
N LEU A 871 -16.21 34.89 4.79
CA LEU A 871 -14.93 34.45 5.36
C LEU A 871 -14.04 33.73 4.34
N TYR A 872 -14.63 32.88 3.49
CA TYR A 872 -13.88 31.93 2.66
C TYR A 872 -13.92 32.25 1.15
N GLY A 873 -14.93 32.99 0.66
CA GLY A 873 -15.00 33.52 -0.71
C GLY A 873 -15.06 32.49 -1.83
N LYS A 874 -15.36 31.21 -1.52
CA LYS A 874 -15.36 30.11 -2.50
C LYS A 874 -16.60 30.11 -3.39
N ALA A 875 -16.48 29.51 -4.56
CA ALA A 875 -17.50 29.54 -5.62
C ALA A 875 -18.82 28.84 -5.24
N THR A 876 -18.76 27.85 -4.34
CA THR A 876 -19.93 27.10 -3.89
C THR A 876 -20.16 27.23 -2.38
N LEU A 877 -21.43 27.28 -1.97
CA LEU A 877 -21.84 27.34 -0.56
C LEU A 877 -21.32 26.16 0.26
N LYS A 878 -21.38 24.95 -0.31
CA LYS A 878 -20.85 23.73 0.31
C LYS A 878 -19.37 23.84 0.67
N GLU A 879 -18.54 24.35 -0.25
CA GLU A 879 -17.10 24.45 0.00
C GLU A 879 -16.74 25.52 1.06
N ASN A 880 -17.57 26.56 1.20
CA ASN A 880 -17.44 27.58 2.24
C ASN A 880 -17.82 27.01 3.61
N LEU A 881 -18.93 26.27 3.68
CA LEU A 881 -19.37 25.57 4.89
C LEU A 881 -18.35 24.52 5.36
N GLU A 882 -17.89 23.63 4.47
CA GLU A 882 -16.87 22.62 4.79
C GLU A 882 -15.55 23.26 5.26
N ALA A 883 -15.20 24.45 4.75
CA ALA A 883 -14.04 25.20 5.24
C ALA A 883 -14.24 25.72 6.68
N SER A 884 -15.44 26.23 6.99
CA SER A 884 -15.83 26.69 8.32
C SER A 884 -15.80 25.55 9.35
N PHE A 885 -16.45 24.41 9.04
CA PHE A 885 -16.37 23.20 9.86
C PHE A 885 -14.92 22.73 10.03
N GLY A 886 -14.11 22.81 8.98
CA GLY A 886 -12.68 22.50 9.04
C GLY A 886 -11.88 23.38 9.99
N ASP A 887 -12.14 24.68 10.06
CA ASP A 887 -11.45 25.59 10.97
C ASP A 887 -11.95 25.45 12.42
N ILE A 888 -13.26 25.26 12.63
CA ILE A 888 -13.84 24.96 13.95
C ILE A 888 -13.24 23.66 14.51
N PHE A 889 -13.18 22.62 13.67
CA PHE A 889 -12.58 21.34 14.05
C PHE A 889 -11.11 21.51 14.45
N LYS A 890 -10.31 22.28 13.69
CA LYS A 890 -8.89 22.53 14.02
C LYS A 890 -8.73 23.24 15.37
N ILE A 891 -9.58 24.23 15.67
CA ILE A 891 -9.55 24.95 16.94
C ILE A 891 -9.90 24.00 18.08
N ARG A 892 -11.01 23.25 17.96
CA ARG A 892 -11.42 22.25 18.95
C ARG A 892 -10.33 21.20 19.15
N PHE A 893 -9.74 20.73 18.07
CA PHE A 893 -8.68 19.72 18.09
C PHE A 893 -7.42 20.20 18.80
N ALA A 894 -6.96 21.42 18.54
CA ALA A 894 -5.82 22.00 19.24
C ALA A 894 -6.10 22.14 20.75
N SER A 895 -7.26 22.69 21.12
CA SER A 895 -7.66 22.86 22.52
C SER A 895 -7.86 21.53 23.25
N ASN A 896 -8.53 20.56 22.63
CA ASN A 896 -8.80 19.25 23.20
C ASN A 896 -7.52 18.40 23.31
N THR A 897 -6.60 18.52 22.36
CA THR A 897 -5.28 17.86 22.44
C THR A 897 -4.51 18.38 23.64
N LEU A 898 -4.37 19.71 23.77
CA LEU A 898 -3.68 20.34 24.89
C LEU A 898 -4.31 19.96 26.24
N SER A 899 -5.65 20.02 26.31
CA SER A 899 -6.41 19.58 27.49
C SER A 899 -6.18 18.09 27.81
N GLY A 900 -6.13 17.23 26.79
CA GLY A 900 -5.89 15.80 26.96
C GLY A 900 -4.51 15.49 27.51
N PHE A 901 -3.46 16.18 27.03
CA PHE A 901 -2.11 16.06 27.61
C PHE A 901 -2.03 16.59 29.04
N ILE A 902 -2.78 17.65 29.37
CA ILE A 902 -2.83 18.21 30.72
C ILE A 902 -3.57 17.27 31.70
N ASN A 903 -4.72 16.74 31.30
CA ASN A 903 -5.66 16.08 32.21
C ASN A 903 -5.59 14.55 32.20
N PHE A 904 -5.14 13.92 31.10
CA PHE A 904 -5.21 12.47 30.91
C PHE A 904 -3.85 11.78 30.78
N TRP A 905 -2.75 12.53 30.73
CA TRP A 905 -1.40 11.94 30.60
C TRP A 905 -0.96 11.14 31.84
N ARG A 906 -1.32 11.62 33.03
CA ARG A 906 -0.98 11.00 34.33
C ARG A 906 -2.14 11.13 35.31
N ILE A 907 -2.23 10.17 36.22
CA ILE A 907 -3.16 10.23 37.35
C ILE A 907 -2.74 11.38 38.29
N THR A 908 -3.33 12.55 38.07
CA THR A 908 -3.20 13.72 38.95
C THR A 908 -4.32 13.80 39.98
N ASP A 909 -5.50 13.32 39.61
CA ASP A 909 -6.65 13.10 40.50
C ASP A 909 -7.09 11.64 40.42
N LYS A 910 -7.22 10.98 41.58
CA LYS A 910 -7.66 9.58 41.69
C LYS A 910 -9.13 9.38 41.31
N ALA A 911 -9.90 10.46 41.12
CA ALA A 911 -11.26 10.41 40.59
C ALA A 911 -11.34 10.46 39.04
N ASN A 912 -10.24 10.78 38.34
CA ASN A 912 -10.23 10.86 36.88
C ASN A 912 -10.10 9.48 36.24
N GLY A 913 -11.24 8.84 35.98
CA GLY A 913 -11.32 7.50 35.38
C GLY A 913 -10.64 7.37 34.01
N THR A 914 -10.65 8.43 33.20
CA THR A 914 -10.02 8.44 31.87
C THR A 914 -8.48 8.40 31.97
N ALA A 915 -7.90 9.21 32.87
CA ALA A 915 -6.46 9.18 33.12
C ALA A 915 -5.99 7.82 33.66
N ILE A 916 -6.77 7.22 34.58
CA ILE A 916 -6.50 5.88 35.12
C ILE A 916 -6.52 4.82 34.01
N ALA A 917 -7.52 4.87 33.13
CA ALA A 917 -7.66 3.91 32.03
C ALA A 917 -6.48 4.02 31.04
N ILE A 918 -6.13 5.23 30.62
CA ILE A 918 -5.02 5.47 29.68
C ILE A 918 -3.68 5.01 30.28
N GLU A 919 -3.42 5.34 31.54
CA GLU A 919 -2.18 4.92 32.22
C GLU A 919 -2.12 3.40 32.39
N THR A 920 -3.22 2.76 32.84
CA THR A 920 -3.28 1.30 33.01
C THR A 920 -3.08 0.54 31.70
N ILE A 921 -3.73 0.98 30.62
CA ILE A 921 -3.59 0.37 29.29
C ILE A 921 -2.15 0.53 28.79
N SER A 922 -1.58 1.72 28.93
CA SER A 922 -0.23 2.03 28.44
C SER A 922 0.84 1.22 29.16
N ASP A 923 0.75 1.10 30.49
CA ASP A 923 1.68 0.30 31.29
C ASP A 923 1.54 -1.19 31.00
N ALA A 924 0.30 -1.69 30.82
CA ALA A 924 0.05 -3.08 30.46
C ALA A 924 0.63 -3.43 29.08
N ILE A 925 0.47 -2.55 28.09
CA ILE A 925 1.04 -2.71 26.74
C ILE A 925 2.56 -2.68 26.79
N GLN A 926 3.15 -1.73 27.50
CA GLN A 926 4.60 -1.63 27.66
C GLN A 926 5.18 -2.90 28.30
N ALA A 927 4.56 -3.39 29.38
CA ALA A 927 4.98 -4.62 30.04
C ALA A 927 4.82 -5.85 29.14
N ALA A 928 3.68 -5.98 28.45
CA ALA A 928 3.39 -7.11 27.57
C ALA A 928 4.30 -7.18 26.34
N THR A 929 4.76 -6.02 25.86
CA THR A 929 5.66 -5.88 24.70
C THR A 929 7.13 -5.70 25.09
N MET A 930 7.48 -5.85 26.37
CA MET A 930 8.86 -5.66 26.87
C MET A 930 9.45 -4.30 26.50
N GLY A 931 8.63 -3.25 26.45
CA GLY A 931 9.07 -1.89 26.11
C GLY A 931 9.12 -1.58 24.61
N ILE A 932 8.82 -2.52 23.72
CA ILE A 932 8.82 -2.29 22.26
C ILE A 932 7.77 -1.24 21.87
N ILE A 933 6.61 -1.26 22.54
CA ILE A 933 5.61 -0.20 22.47
C ILE A 933 5.71 0.58 23.79
N PRO A 934 6.39 1.75 23.81
CA PRO A 934 6.55 2.52 25.03
C PRO A 934 5.21 3.06 25.54
N ALA A 935 5.06 3.17 26.85
CA ALA A 935 3.87 3.76 27.47
C ALA A 935 3.62 5.20 26.99
N PRO A 936 4.63 6.10 26.85
CA PRO A 936 4.42 7.44 26.31
C PRO A 936 3.78 7.47 24.92
N LEU A 937 4.15 6.53 24.03
CA LEU A 937 3.58 6.43 22.69
C LEU A 937 2.10 6.07 22.74
N THR A 938 1.76 5.05 23.53
CA THR A 938 0.37 4.60 23.70
C THR A 938 -0.50 5.71 24.28
N LYS A 939 -0.01 6.42 25.30
CA LYS A 939 -0.67 7.59 25.88
C LYS A 939 -0.94 8.66 24.84
N ALA A 940 0.06 9.02 24.03
CA ALA A 940 -0.08 10.01 22.97
C ALA A 940 -1.13 9.60 21.92
N ILE A 941 -1.13 8.34 21.48
CA ILE A 941 -2.11 7.84 20.50
C ILE A 941 -3.53 7.90 21.06
N LEU A 942 -3.75 7.41 22.29
CA LEU A 942 -5.07 7.41 22.93
C LEU A 942 -5.59 8.83 23.18
N ILE A 943 -4.72 9.75 23.64
CA ILE A 943 -5.08 11.16 23.84
C ILE A 943 -5.44 11.82 22.52
N LEU A 944 -4.67 11.59 21.46
CA LEU A 944 -4.95 12.17 20.13
C LEU A 944 -6.22 11.60 19.53
N ALA A 945 -6.48 10.29 19.68
CA ALA A 945 -7.71 9.66 19.25
C ALA A 945 -8.93 10.24 19.99
N LEU A 946 -8.86 10.36 21.32
CA LEU A 946 -9.90 10.98 22.12
C LEU A 946 -10.12 12.45 21.76
N ALA A 947 -9.04 13.22 21.62
CA ALA A 947 -9.11 14.62 21.19
C ALA A 947 -9.73 14.74 19.80
N THR A 948 -9.44 13.82 18.88
CA THR A 948 -10.04 13.79 17.54
C THR A 948 -11.55 13.51 17.62
N ILE A 949 -11.97 12.54 18.45
CA ILE A 949 -13.38 12.18 18.64
C ILE A 949 -14.15 13.34 19.30
N GLU A 950 -13.63 13.92 20.38
CA GLU A 950 -14.28 15.04 21.07
C GLU A 950 -14.33 16.32 20.23
N SER A 951 -13.37 16.49 19.30
CA SER A 951 -13.39 17.64 18.39
C SER A 951 -14.32 17.44 17.19
N ALA A 952 -14.64 16.19 16.89
CA ALA A 952 -15.57 15.80 15.84
C ALA A 952 -17.04 15.85 16.29
N ASN A 953 -17.30 15.77 17.60
CA ASN A 953 -18.59 16.08 18.21
C ASN A 953 -18.76 17.60 18.32
#